data_AF-A0A534AWW2-F1
#
_entry.id   AF-A0A534AWW2-F1
#
_cell.length_a   1.000
_cell.length_b   1.000
_cell.length_c   1.000
_cell.angle_alpha   90.00
_cell.angle_beta   90.00
_cell.angle_gamma   90.00
#
_symmetry.space_group_name_H-M   'P 1'
#
loop_
_entity.id
_entity.type
_entity.pdbx_description
1 polymer ?
#
loop_
_entity_poly.entity_id
_entity_poly.type
_entity_poly.pdbx_seq_one_letter_code
_entity_poly.pdbx_strand_id
1 'polypeptide(L)'
;MLEVMNADGTGVHQISFNQSHDRDATVLANGRVLWSRWDHAPGKDAMHLYSANPDGTDLELYYGANSHMTGTNNTVVEFVQPRQMQDGRTLALIRQYTGVDFGGNLVIIDGVHYAENTQPLAANSSLTGPAQTPATTNPVQTIPGPSPGGRFNSGYPLQDGTSRILVSWSQCRLIDNTQTPPAIVPCTSNALAQPNVQAAPPLYSVWMFDPVQNTLMPLMPPVEGIMVTDVAVAQPHPLPAVILDKVPGVDLDQNLVNAGVGVIDIRSVYDIDGVDTANPNIPTVADSAKTPPGTRTARFMRLEKAVSIPDRTIVNLSPAAFGASDYMLEILGYAPIEPDGSVQIEVPANVAFRVSVLDANARRVGSAQGVWLQVKPGEVVKCNGCHTPASAQRPISHGRAGLFASAWAGAAVAGVPFPHTIAAGPGAFIPQAGETMGEARMRVSCANDNPPCKQMVPGVNVTYTDVWTDPAQATPGAPINYRYDDATQFMTPIPTSAVCVTAWAANCRIVINYPLHIQALWDLSRPATVGGVAVDHKCSQAGCHSPTNAAGAAQTPAGNLDLTNSASTDVPQEFTSYRQLLFPHNTVIMGAPGPSVGPYLNAGSANGGLSAQFLNRFATGSGSTHAGWLSPAELRLLSEWVDIGAQYFNNPFDPAVPVN
;
A
#
# COMPACT_ATOMS: atom_id res chain seq x y z
N MET A 1 10.12 -11.67 3.86
CA MET A 1 10.28 -11.07 5.20
C MET A 1 11.75 -11.07 5.56
N LEU A 2 12.18 -10.12 6.38
CA LEU A 2 13.53 -10.08 6.97
C LEU A 2 13.46 -10.34 8.47
N GLU A 3 14.46 -11.06 8.96
CA GLU A 3 14.65 -11.37 10.37
C GLU A 3 16.08 -11.04 10.78
N VAL A 4 16.26 -10.69 12.05
CA VAL A 4 17.59 -10.52 12.68
C VAL A 4 17.71 -11.48 13.85
N MET A 5 18.94 -11.83 14.22
CA MET A 5 19.23 -12.80 15.28
C MET A 5 20.58 -12.49 15.94
N ASN A 6 20.78 -13.03 17.15
CA ASN A 6 22.06 -13.00 17.83
C ASN A 6 23.12 -13.83 17.06
N ALA A 7 24.40 -13.57 17.34
CA ALA A 7 25.51 -14.29 16.70
C ALA A 7 25.50 -15.81 16.94
N ASP A 8 24.86 -16.28 18.03
CA ASP A 8 24.69 -17.69 18.35
C ASP A 8 23.43 -18.33 17.73
N GLY A 9 22.68 -17.56 16.92
CA GLY A 9 21.44 -17.98 16.28
C GLY A 9 20.20 -17.88 17.14
N THR A 10 20.30 -17.39 18.38
CA THR A 10 19.14 -17.14 19.25
C THR A 10 18.48 -15.79 18.96
N GLY A 11 17.30 -15.55 19.55
CA GLY A 11 16.67 -14.22 19.50
C GLY A 11 16.16 -13.80 18.11
N VAL A 12 15.87 -14.78 17.23
CA VAL A 12 15.32 -14.52 15.90
C VAL A 12 14.01 -13.74 16.02
N HIS A 13 13.92 -12.60 15.33
CA HIS A 13 12.68 -11.84 15.24
C HIS A 13 12.57 -11.06 13.92
N GLN A 14 11.33 -10.88 13.48
CA GLN A 14 11.01 -10.23 12.22
C GLN A 14 11.09 -8.70 12.31
N ILE A 15 11.72 -8.10 11.30
CA ILE A 15 11.92 -6.65 11.19
C ILE A 15 11.20 -6.04 9.98
N SER A 16 10.75 -6.85 9.02
CA SER A 16 10.00 -6.37 7.86
C SER A 16 8.71 -7.15 7.62
N PHE A 17 7.61 -6.45 7.36
CA PHE A 17 6.25 -7.01 7.34
C PHE A 17 5.56 -6.95 5.97
N ASN A 18 6.31 -6.64 4.91
CA ASN A 18 5.83 -6.68 3.53
C ASN A 18 5.17 -8.04 3.22
N GLN A 19 4.10 -8.02 2.42
CA GLN A 19 3.35 -9.22 2.04
C GLN A 19 4.01 -10.02 0.91
N SER A 20 5.04 -9.45 0.30
CA SER A 20 5.86 -10.09 -0.71
C SER A 20 7.29 -10.28 -0.21
N HIS A 21 8.23 -10.43 -1.11
CA HIS A 21 9.61 -10.78 -0.78
C HIS A 21 10.42 -9.53 -0.44
N ASP A 22 10.98 -9.51 0.76
CA ASP A 22 12.15 -8.68 1.09
C ASP A 22 13.35 -9.63 1.10
N ARG A 23 14.40 -9.31 0.33
CA ARG A 23 15.52 -10.23 0.06
C ARG A 23 16.84 -9.51 -0.20
N ASP A 24 17.92 -10.29 -0.24
CA ASP A 24 19.28 -9.83 -0.56
C ASP A 24 19.79 -8.74 0.41
N ALA A 25 19.48 -8.88 1.70
CA ALA A 25 19.85 -7.89 2.71
C ALA A 25 21.38 -7.75 2.87
N THR A 26 21.81 -6.52 3.11
CA THR A 26 23.19 -6.16 3.41
C THR A 26 23.23 -5.07 4.48
N VAL A 27 24.26 -5.04 5.30
CA VAL A 27 24.49 -3.94 6.26
C VAL A 27 25.35 -2.88 5.59
N LEU A 28 24.91 -1.63 5.65
CA LEU A 28 25.63 -0.45 5.17
C LEU A 28 26.62 0.03 6.24
N ALA A 29 27.66 0.76 5.83
CA ALA A 29 28.66 1.35 6.73
C ALA A 29 28.05 2.26 7.82
N ASN A 30 26.89 2.86 7.57
CA ASN A 30 26.15 3.66 8.55
C ASN A 30 25.32 2.82 9.54
N GLY A 31 25.39 1.48 9.47
CA GLY A 31 24.70 0.56 10.37
C GLY A 31 23.30 0.16 9.94
N ARG A 32 22.71 0.84 8.95
CA ARG A 32 21.38 0.49 8.42
C ARG A 32 21.45 -0.78 7.59
N VAL A 33 20.33 -1.49 7.54
CA VAL A 33 20.13 -2.63 6.64
C VAL A 33 19.54 -2.12 5.33
N LEU A 34 20.10 -2.53 4.19
CA LEU A 34 19.61 -2.26 2.83
C LEU A 34 19.23 -3.58 2.17
N TRP A 35 18.12 -3.62 1.43
CA TRP A 35 17.67 -4.84 0.74
C TRP A 35 16.82 -4.53 -0.49
N SER A 36 16.55 -5.56 -1.28
CA SER A 36 15.59 -5.54 -2.38
C SER A 36 14.20 -5.90 -1.87
N ARG A 37 13.25 -4.99 -1.98
CA ARG A 37 11.83 -5.21 -1.66
C ARG A 37 11.05 -5.39 -2.94
N TRP A 38 10.40 -6.53 -3.10
CA TRP A 38 9.33 -6.69 -4.07
C TRP A 38 8.06 -6.03 -3.54
N ASP A 39 7.73 -4.86 -4.08
CA ASP A 39 6.47 -4.19 -3.82
C ASP A 39 5.41 -4.71 -4.79
N HIS A 40 4.54 -5.56 -4.27
CA HIS A 40 3.45 -6.19 -5.01
C HIS A 40 2.10 -5.98 -4.28
N ALA A 41 1.95 -4.81 -3.64
CA ALA A 41 0.64 -4.36 -3.19
C ALA A 41 -0.31 -4.22 -4.41
N PRO A 42 -1.64 -4.31 -4.23
CA PRO A 42 -2.57 -4.25 -5.34
C PRO A 42 -2.32 -3.06 -6.29
N GLY A 43 -2.08 -3.36 -7.57
CA GLY A 43 -1.78 -2.36 -8.60
C GLY A 43 -0.30 -1.94 -8.69
N LYS A 44 0.62 -2.61 -7.97
CA LYS A 44 2.07 -2.45 -8.07
C LYS A 44 2.74 -3.79 -8.33
N ASP A 45 3.85 -3.75 -9.07
CA ASP A 45 4.70 -4.91 -9.29
C ASP A 45 6.12 -4.46 -9.69
N ALA A 46 6.99 -4.28 -8.70
CA ALA A 46 8.37 -3.85 -8.92
C ALA A 46 9.28 -4.16 -7.72
N MET A 47 10.59 -4.31 -7.95
CA MET A 47 11.58 -4.51 -6.90
C MET A 47 12.48 -3.28 -6.72
N HIS A 48 12.27 -2.58 -5.60
CA HIS A 48 12.98 -1.37 -5.23
C HIS A 48 14.00 -1.66 -4.12
N LEU A 49 14.87 -0.69 -3.84
CA LEU A 49 15.76 -0.76 -2.69
C LEU A 49 15.12 -0.05 -1.49
N TYR A 50 15.08 -0.71 -0.34
CA TYR A 50 14.58 -0.16 0.93
C TYR A 50 15.64 -0.26 2.02
N SER A 51 15.56 0.61 3.02
CA SER A 51 16.45 0.56 4.19
C SER A 51 15.70 0.78 5.50
N ALA A 52 16.26 0.26 6.59
CA ALA A 52 15.76 0.45 7.96
C ALA A 52 16.92 0.31 8.96
N ASN A 53 16.67 0.66 10.21
CA ASN A 53 17.55 0.28 11.31
C ASN A 53 17.51 -1.24 11.54
N PRO A 54 18.54 -1.83 12.20
CA PRO A 54 18.58 -3.26 12.49
C PRO A 54 17.38 -3.79 13.29
N ASP A 55 16.74 -2.95 14.11
CA ASP A 55 15.52 -3.29 14.88
C ASP A 55 14.22 -3.19 14.05
N GLY A 56 14.32 -2.80 12.79
CA GLY A 56 13.19 -2.61 11.87
C GLY A 56 12.48 -1.26 11.97
N THR A 57 12.95 -0.35 12.84
CA THR A 57 12.47 1.04 12.87
C THR A 57 13.03 1.84 11.70
N ASP A 58 12.41 2.98 11.42
CA ASP A 58 12.83 3.95 10.42
C ASP A 58 12.90 3.33 9.02
N LEU A 59 11.88 2.55 8.65
CA LEU A 59 11.75 1.97 7.32
C LEU A 59 11.52 3.07 6.29
N GLU A 60 12.36 3.11 5.26
CA GLU A 60 12.27 4.07 4.17
C GLU A 60 12.54 3.42 2.80
N LEU A 61 11.94 3.99 1.75
CA LEU A 61 12.45 3.81 0.40
C LEU A 61 13.90 4.30 0.36
N TYR A 62 14.81 3.48 -0.15
CA TYR A 62 16.19 3.91 -0.38
C TYR A 62 16.36 4.44 -1.81
N TYR A 63 15.99 3.63 -2.81
CA TYR A 63 16.16 4.00 -4.21
C TYR A 63 15.24 3.21 -5.16
N GLY A 64 14.78 3.89 -6.21
CA GLY A 64 14.41 3.26 -7.48
C GLY A 64 12.93 3.02 -7.72
N ALA A 65 12.03 3.56 -6.89
CA ALA A 65 10.58 3.34 -7.04
C ALA A 65 10.02 3.77 -8.41
N ASN A 66 10.70 4.69 -9.10
CA ASN A 66 10.35 5.19 -10.44
C ASN A 66 11.51 5.10 -11.44
N SER A 67 12.57 4.35 -11.13
CA SER A 67 13.80 4.28 -11.95
C SER A 67 13.93 2.98 -12.75
N HIS A 68 12.85 2.23 -12.92
CA HIS A 68 12.86 0.91 -13.57
C HIS A 68 13.02 0.96 -15.09
N MET A 69 12.64 2.06 -15.75
CA MET A 69 12.67 2.19 -17.22
C MET A 69 14.07 2.56 -17.76
N THR A 70 15.09 1.83 -17.29
CA THR A 70 16.51 2.12 -17.55
C THR A 70 17.28 0.94 -18.13
N GLY A 71 16.59 -0.14 -18.50
CA GLY A 71 17.19 -1.26 -19.21
C GLY A 71 17.53 -0.93 -20.67
N THR A 72 18.12 -1.90 -21.37
CA THR A 72 18.31 -1.86 -22.82
C THR A 72 17.02 -1.44 -23.53
N ASN A 73 17.10 -0.49 -24.47
CA ASN A 73 15.94 0.01 -25.22
C ASN A 73 14.81 0.55 -24.33
N ASN A 74 15.15 1.09 -23.14
CA ASN A 74 14.21 1.58 -22.14
C ASN A 74 13.22 0.51 -21.67
N THR A 75 13.64 -0.75 -21.56
CA THR A 75 12.79 -1.76 -20.91
C THR A 75 12.84 -1.64 -19.38
N VAL A 76 11.79 -2.14 -18.73
CA VAL A 76 11.75 -2.31 -17.27
C VAL A 76 12.89 -3.20 -16.79
N VAL A 77 13.54 -2.82 -15.70
CA VAL A 77 14.50 -3.61 -14.94
C VAL A 77 14.17 -3.52 -13.46
N GLU A 78 14.52 -4.55 -12.72
CA GLU A 78 14.36 -4.66 -11.28
C GLU A 78 15.70 -4.52 -10.57
N PHE A 79 15.71 -3.89 -9.39
CA PHE A 79 16.93 -3.73 -8.58
C PHE A 79 17.06 -4.88 -7.60
N VAL A 80 18.13 -5.67 -7.72
CA VAL A 80 18.40 -6.82 -6.84
C VAL A 80 19.85 -6.88 -6.38
N GLN A 81 20.13 -7.66 -5.33
CA GLN A 81 21.47 -7.87 -4.76
C GLN A 81 22.28 -6.59 -4.49
N PRO A 82 21.71 -5.61 -3.75
CA PRO A 82 22.44 -4.39 -3.41
C PRO A 82 23.63 -4.69 -2.49
N ARG A 83 24.76 -4.05 -2.74
CA ARG A 83 25.97 -4.08 -1.90
C ARG A 83 26.61 -2.70 -1.86
N GLN A 84 27.04 -2.25 -0.68
CA GLN A 84 27.78 -1.00 -0.61
C GLN A 84 29.22 -1.19 -1.10
N MET A 85 29.67 -0.28 -1.95
CA MET A 85 31.04 -0.17 -2.41
C MET A 85 31.88 0.60 -1.39
N GLN A 86 33.21 0.48 -1.47
CA GLN A 86 34.13 1.16 -0.55
C GLN A 86 34.01 2.69 -0.56
N ASP A 87 33.55 3.28 -1.66
CA ASP A 87 33.32 4.73 -1.81
C ASP A 87 31.96 5.19 -1.28
N GLY A 88 31.17 4.28 -0.70
CA GLY A 88 29.86 4.56 -0.12
C GLY A 88 28.68 4.41 -1.09
N ARG A 89 28.92 4.33 -2.41
CA ARG A 89 27.86 4.08 -3.41
C ARG A 89 27.35 2.65 -3.34
N THR A 90 26.22 2.38 -3.97
CA THR A 90 25.58 1.06 -3.98
C THR A 90 25.79 0.37 -5.32
N LEU A 91 26.45 -0.79 -5.34
CA LEU A 91 26.40 -1.71 -6.46
C LEU A 91 25.07 -2.47 -6.41
N ALA A 92 24.37 -2.59 -7.53
CA ALA A 92 23.18 -3.44 -7.66
C ALA A 92 23.17 -4.18 -9.01
N LEU A 93 22.51 -5.32 -9.06
CA LEU A 93 22.19 -6.01 -10.30
C LEU A 93 20.84 -5.51 -10.82
N ILE A 94 20.78 -5.09 -12.08
CA ILE A 94 19.54 -4.76 -12.78
C ILE A 94 19.19 -5.82 -13.82
N ARG A 95 17.95 -6.32 -13.78
CA ARG A 95 17.46 -7.33 -14.73
C ARG A 95 15.95 -7.36 -14.85
N GLN A 96 15.43 -7.92 -15.94
CA GLN A 96 14.02 -8.30 -16.02
C GLN A 96 13.73 -9.52 -15.14
N TYR A 97 12.46 -9.74 -14.78
CA TYR A 97 12.03 -10.93 -14.03
C TYR A 97 12.38 -12.25 -14.74
N THR A 98 12.26 -12.28 -16.07
CA THR A 98 12.43 -13.50 -16.87
C THR A 98 13.14 -13.20 -18.20
N GLY A 99 13.53 -14.25 -18.93
CA GLY A 99 14.01 -14.14 -20.30
C GLY A 99 15.45 -13.64 -20.49
N VAL A 100 16.17 -13.35 -19.40
CA VAL A 100 17.54 -12.81 -19.43
C VAL A 100 18.60 -13.80 -18.93
N ASP A 101 18.35 -15.10 -19.10
CA ASP A 101 19.28 -16.19 -18.74
C ASP A 101 19.83 -16.04 -17.31
N PHE A 102 18.93 -15.74 -16.36
CA PHE A 102 19.19 -15.48 -14.93
C PHE A 102 20.06 -14.26 -14.62
N GLY A 103 20.59 -13.55 -15.62
CA GLY A 103 21.55 -12.47 -15.43
C GLY A 103 21.01 -11.08 -15.71
N GLY A 104 21.90 -10.11 -15.59
CA GLY A 104 21.62 -8.69 -15.78
C GLY A 104 22.88 -7.87 -15.94
N ASN A 105 22.72 -6.55 -15.83
CA ASN A 105 23.84 -5.61 -15.80
C ASN A 105 24.12 -5.18 -14.35
N LEU A 106 25.38 -4.91 -14.03
CA LEU A 106 25.73 -4.27 -12.76
C LEU A 106 25.66 -2.76 -12.93
N VAL A 107 25.03 -2.08 -11.99
CA VAL A 107 24.97 -0.61 -11.91
C VAL A 107 25.50 -0.13 -10.58
N ILE A 108 26.11 1.04 -10.59
CA ILE A 108 26.56 1.79 -9.42
C ILE A 108 25.57 2.93 -9.21
N ILE A 109 25.01 3.02 -8.01
CA ILE A 109 23.91 3.92 -7.64
C ILE A 109 24.38 4.86 -6.52
N ASP A 110 24.19 6.16 -6.71
CA ASP A 110 24.29 7.19 -5.67
C ASP A 110 22.96 7.31 -4.91
N GLY A 111 22.65 6.32 -4.08
CA GLY A 111 21.46 6.33 -3.22
C GLY A 111 21.61 7.23 -1.98
N VAL A 112 22.80 7.81 -1.76
CA VAL A 112 23.03 8.74 -0.64
C VAL A 112 22.38 10.08 -0.95
N HIS A 113 22.55 10.58 -2.17
CA HIS A 113 22.02 11.90 -2.56
C HIS A 113 20.70 11.84 -3.33
N TYR A 114 20.28 10.66 -3.79
CA TYR A 114 19.09 10.49 -4.62
C TYR A 114 18.17 9.37 -4.12
N ALA A 115 16.88 9.51 -4.38
CA ALA A 115 15.90 8.41 -4.27
C ALA A 115 15.50 7.85 -5.63
N GLU A 116 15.68 8.59 -6.72
CA GLU A 116 15.47 8.12 -8.09
C GLU A 116 16.63 8.58 -8.99
N ASN A 117 16.72 7.99 -10.17
CA ASN A 117 17.78 8.28 -11.13
C ASN A 117 17.92 9.78 -11.45
N THR A 118 16.83 10.54 -11.36
CA THR A 118 16.81 12.00 -11.58
C THR A 118 16.13 12.78 -10.45
N GLN A 119 15.91 12.16 -9.29
CA GLN A 119 15.30 12.84 -8.12
C GLN A 119 16.31 12.89 -6.96
N PRO A 120 17.02 14.01 -6.78
CA PRO A 120 17.84 14.21 -5.60
C PRO A 120 16.98 14.42 -4.34
N LEU A 121 17.56 14.17 -3.18
CA LEU A 121 17.00 14.63 -1.91
C LEU A 121 16.96 16.17 -1.87
N ALA A 122 16.09 16.76 -1.06
CA ALA A 122 15.92 18.22 -0.97
C ALA A 122 17.23 18.94 -0.60
N ALA A 123 18.07 18.34 0.25
CA ALA A 123 19.38 18.87 0.60
C ALA A 123 20.36 18.94 -0.59
N ASN A 124 20.09 18.18 -1.66
CA ASN A 124 20.92 18.06 -2.86
C ASN A 124 20.17 18.52 -4.12
N SER A 125 19.19 19.41 -3.99
CA SER A 125 18.27 19.82 -5.07
C SER A 125 18.95 20.43 -6.29
N SER A 126 20.23 20.80 -6.21
CA SER A 126 21.03 21.29 -7.33
C SER A 126 21.54 20.19 -8.26
N LEU A 127 21.46 18.92 -7.86
CA LEU A 127 21.92 17.79 -8.67
C LEU A 127 20.83 17.32 -9.66
N THR A 128 21.21 16.74 -10.80
CA THR A 128 20.27 16.40 -11.89
C THR A 128 20.25 14.91 -12.29
N GLY A 129 21.21 14.12 -11.82
CA GLY A 129 21.44 12.74 -12.27
C GLY A 129 22.29 12.63 -13.55
N PRO A 130 22.49 11.41 -14.08
CA PRO A 130 21.91 10.16 -13.58
C PRO A 130 22.56 9.72 -12.26
N ALA A 131 21.75 9.28 -11.32
CA ALA A 131 22.20 8.72 -10.05
C ALA A 131 22.65 7.25 -10.19
N GLN A 132 22.28 6.57 -11.28
CA GLN A 132 22.75 5.23 -11.58
C GLN A 132 23.56 5.18 -12.88
N THR A 133 24.67 4.45 -12.87
CA THR A 133 25.53 4.25 -14.05
C THR A 133 25.96 2.80 -14.17
N PRO A 134 26.06 2.23 -15.38
CA PRO A 134 26.64 0.90 -15.58
C PRO A 134 28.02 0.78 -14.94
N ALA A 135 28.30 -0.35 -14.28
CA ALA A 135 29.61 -0.63 -13.69
C ALA A 135 30.67 -0.97 -14.74
N THR A 136 30.25 -1.33 -15.97
CA THR A 136 31.11 -1.68 -17.10
C THR A 136 30.72 -0.88 -18.34
N THR A 137 31.69 -0.60 -19.22
CA THR A 137 31.43 -0.04 -20.55
C THR A 137 31.11 -1.12 -21.58
N ASN A 138 31.27 -2.40 -21.24
CA ASN A 138 30.87 -3.50 -22.11
C ASN A 138 29.34 -3.51 -22.25
N PRO A 139 28.78 -3.70 -23.46
CA PRO A 139 27.36 -3.60 -23.70
C PRO A 139 26.63 -4.83 -23.15
N VAL A 140 26.14 -4.74 -21.91
CA VAL A 140 25.33 -5.77 -21.26
C VAL A 140 23.86 -5.51 -21.54
N GLN A 141 23.20 -6.47 -22.19
CA GLN A 141 21.80 -6.39 -22.56
C GLN A 141 20.91 -6.96 -21.45
N THR A 142 19.92 -6.16 -21.03
CA THR A 142 18.90 -6.54 -20.02
C THR A 142 17.59 -7.04 -20.66
N ILE A 143 17.66 -7.48 -21.91
CA ILE A 143 16.55 -8.04 -22.69
C ILE A 143 16.94 -9.44 -23.20
N PRO A 144 15.96 -10.29 -23.59
CA PRO A 144 16.24 -11.61 -24.14
C PRO A 144 17.15 -11.59 -25.37
N GLY A 145 17.95 -12.65 -25.54
CA GLY A 145 18.89 -12.82 -26.64
C GLY A 145 20.37 -12.60 -26.25
N PRO A 146 21.28 -12.58 -27.23
CA PRO A 146 22.72 -12.39 -26.97
C PRO A 146 23.04 -11.04 -26.31
N SER A 147 23.95 -11.06 -25.33
CA SER A 147 24.42 -9.87 -24.63
C SER A 147 25.93 -9.74 -24.84
N PRO A 148 26.44 -8.87 -25.73
CA PRO A 148 27.85 -8.91 -26.15
C PRO A 148 28.84 -8.69 -25.00
N GLY A 149 28.48 -7.90 -23.99
CA GLY A 149 29.25 -7.73 -22.74
C GLY A 149 29.13 -8.90 -21.75
N GLY A 150 28.49 -10.00 -22.14
CA GLY A 150 28.07 -11.08 -21.24
C GLY A 150 26.91 -10.66 -20.33
N ARG A 151 26.61 -11.45 -19.31
CA ARG A 151 25.66 -11.07 -18.23
C ARG A 151 26.24 -11.42 -16.87
N PHE A 152 25.89 -10.63 -15.87
CA PHE A 152 26.23 -10.85 -14.47
C PHE A 152 25.08 -11.55 -13.74
N ASN A 153 25.37 -12.51 -12.87
CA ASN A 153 24.36 -13.10 -11.97
C ASN A 153 24.46 -12.54 -10.55
N SER A 154 25.67 -12.17 -10.12
CA SER A 154 25.95 -11.57 -8.82
C SER A 154 27.26 -10.78 -8.86
N GLY A 155 27.41 -9.83 -7.94
CA GLY A 155 28.62 -9.03 -7.77
C GLY A 155 28.88 -8.71 -6.29
N TYR A 156 30.13 -8.81 -5.88
CA TYR A 156 30.57 -8.55 -4.51
C TYR A 156 31.79 -7.61 -4.53
N PRO A 157 31.62 -6.31 -4.21
CA PRO A 157 32.72 -5.34 -4.24
C PRO A 157 33.76 -5.65 -3.14
N LEU A 158 35.04 -5.53 -3.49
CA LEU A 158 36.13 -5.67 -2.53
C LEU A 158 36.26 -4.40 -1.67
N GLN A 159 36.77 -4.59 -0.44
CA GLN A 159 36.97 -3.53 0.55
C GLN A 159 38.48 -3.34 0.81
N ASP A 160 39.31 -3.55 -0.22
CA ASP A 160 40.77 -3.61 -0.16
C ASP A 160 41.47 -2.39 -0.80
N GLY A 161 40.72 -1.36 -1.19
CA GLY A 161 41.23 -0.16 -1.85
C GLY A 161 41.34 -0.27 -3.37
N THR A 162 41.04 -1.43 -3.95
CA THR A 162 41.24 -1.66 -5.40
C THR A 162 40.01 -1.36 -6.26
N SER A 163 38.84 -1.14 -5.64
CA SER A 163 37.53 -1.00 -6.32
C SER A 163 37.13 -2.19 -7.20
N ARG A 164 37.84 -3.31 -7.13
CA ARG A 164 37.50 -4.53 -7.87
C ARG A 164 36.26 -5.19 -7.31
N ILE A 165 35.60 -6.00 -8.13
CA ILE A 165 34.35 -6.67 -7.81
C ILE A 165 34.52 -8.16 -8.16
N LEU A 166 34.31 -9.05 -7.19
CA LEU A 166 34.17 -10.47 -7.47
C LEU A 166 32.80 -10.69 -8.10
N VAL A 167 32.73 -11.31 -9.28
CA VAL A 167 31.47 -11.47 -10.01
C VAL A 167 31.23 -12.92 -10.42
N SER A 168 29.95 -13.30 -10.42
CA SER A 168 29.48 -14.38 -11.27
C SER A 168 29.10 -13.81 -12.63
N TRP A 169 29.80 -14.22 -13.69
CA TRP A 169 29.61 -13.71 -15.04
C TRP A 169 29.62 -14.82 -16.08
N SER A 170 28.71 -14.72 -17.04
CA SER A 170 28.66 -15.57 -18.22
C SER A 170 29.09 -14.76 -19.43
N GLN A 171 30.16 -15.21 -20.10
CA GLN A 171 30.59 -14.65 -21.37
C GLN A 171 29.49 -14.82 -22.43
N CYS A 172 29.43 -13.89 -23.37
CA CYS A 172 28.55 -14.00 -24.52
C CYS A 172 29.01 -15.12 -25.46
N ARG A 173 28.14 -16.11 -25.65
CA ARG A 173 28.38 -17.29 -26.48
C ARG A 173 27.17 -17.56 -27.38
N LEU A 174 27.43 -17.97 -28.61
CA LEU A 174 26.44 -18.25 -29.64
C LEU A 174 26.54 -19.70 -30.09
N ILE A 175 25.43 -20.24 -30.60
CA ILE A 175 25.40 -21.51 -31.31
C ILE A 175 25.61 -21.24 -32.80
N ASP A 176 26.68 -21.77 -33.36
CA ASP A 176 26.92 -21.81 -34.79
C ASP A 176 26.33 -23.10 -35.38
N ASN A 177 25.11 -22.98 -35.89
CA ASN A 177 24.37 -24.07 -36.54
C ASN A 177 24.87 -24.38 -37.96
N THR A 178 25.87 -23.65 -38.48
CA THR A 178 26.48 -23.95 -39.79
C THR A 178 27.53 -25.06 -39.70
N GLN A 179 27.98 -25.40 -38.49
CA GLN A 179 28.89 -26.49 -38.22
C GLN A 179 28.14 -27.78 -37.84
N THR A 180 28.73 -28.94 -38.14
CA THR A 180 28.17 -30.26 -37.79
C THR A 180 29.18 -31.07 -36.99
N PRO A 181 28.97 -31.30 -35.68
CA PRO A 181 27.84 -30.80 -34.87
C PRO A 181 27.90 -29.28 -34.64
N PRO A 182 26.78 -28.63 -34.23
CA PRO A 182 26.77 -27.21 -33.91
C PRO A 182 27.86 -26.85 -32.90
N ALA A 183 28.58 -25.75 -33.17
CA ALA A 183 29.70 -25.31 -32.35
C ALA A 183 29.32 -24.12 -31.47
N ILE A 184 29.93 -24.00 -30.29
CA ILE A 184 29.81 -22.79 -29.46
C ILE A 184 30.91 -21.82 -29.86
N VAL A 185 30.52 -20.60 -30.25
CA VAL A 185 31.44 -19.55 -30.69
C VAL A 185 31.25 -18.26 -29.85
N PRO A 186 32.29 -17.42 -29.71
CA PRO A 186 32.14 -16.13 -29.02
C PRO A 186 31.28 -15.15 -29.81
N CYS A 187 30.61 -14.22 -29.11
CA CYS A 187 29.85 -13.14 -29.73
C CYS A 187 30.76 -12.05 -30.33
N THR A 188 31.34 -12.32 -31.49
CA THR A 188 32.01 -11.29 -32.30
C THR A 188 30.98 -10.41 -33.02
N SER A 189 31.36 -9.19 -33.42
CA SER A 189 30.47 -8.32 -34.21
C SER A 189 29.95 -9.01 -35.49
N ASN A 190 30.79 -9.83 -36.14
CA ASN A 190 30.39 -10.59 -37.33
C ASN A 190 29.38 -11.70 -37.01
N ALA A 191 29.55 -12.39 -35.87
CA ALA A 191 28.64 -13.45 -35.46
C ALA A 191 27.28 -12.89 -35.02
N LEU A 192 27.27 -11.74 -34.33
CA LEU A 192 26.06 -11.03 -33.92
C LEU A 192 25.28 -10.42 -35.10
N ALA A 193 25.95 -10.15 -36.22
CA ALA A 193 25.33 -9.61 -37.43
C ALA A 193 24.67 -10.68 -38.32
N GLN A 194 24.85 -11.98 -38.02
CA GLN A 194 24.22 -13.05 -38.78
C GLN A 194 22.70 -13.06 -38.60
N PRO A 195 21.91 -13.49 -39.60
CA PRO A 195 20.49 -13.73 -39.40
C PRO A 195 20.27 -14.91 -38.43
N ASN A 196 19.22 -14.83 -37.61
CA ASN A 196 18.81 -15.91 -36.67
C ASN A 196 19.88 -16.30 -35.62
N VAL A 197 20.59 -15.31 -35.07
CA VAL A 197 21.55 -15.56 -33.98
C VAL A 197 20.87 -16.24 -32.80
N GLN A 198 21.44 -17.37 -32.37
CA GLN A 198 20.98 -18.10 -31.20
C GLN A 198 22.04 -18.05 -30.10
N ALA A 199 21.65 -17.62 -28.90
CA ALA A 199 22.51 -17.68 -27.73
C ALA A 199 22.75 -19.14 -27.32
N ALA A 200 23.98 -19.48 -26.96
CA ALA A 200 24.26 -20.73 -26.27
C ALA A 200 23.73 -20.68 -24.83
N PRO A 201 23.47 -21.82 -24.18
CA PRO A 201 23.08 -21.83 -22.76
C PRO A 201 24.06 -20.98 -21.92
N PRO A 202 23.60 -20.25 -20.89
CA PRO A 202 24.50 -19.46 -20.07
C PRO A 202 25.51 -20.35 -19.33
N LEU A 203 26.70 -19.81 -19.07
CA LEU A 203 27.78 -20.53 -18.39
C LEU A 203 28.50 -19.59 -17.44
N TYR A 204 27.89 -19.41 -16.27
CA TYR A 204 28.39 -18.53 -15.23
C TYR A 204 29.52 -19.20 -14.45
N SER A 205 30.64 -18.48 -14.33
CA SER A 205 31.74 -18.84 -13.44
C SER A 205 32.24 -17.61 -12.68
N VAL A 206 33.29 -17.77 -11.88
CA VAL A 206 33.83 -16.71 -11.03
C VAL A 206 34.91 -15.92 -11.76
N TRP A 207 34.76 -14.59 -11.77
CA TRP A 207 35.70 -13.65 -12.34
C TRP A 207 36.02 -12.52 -11.37
N MET A 208 37.21 -11.94 -11.49
CA MET A 208 37.54 -10.65 -10.91
C MET A 208 37.27 -9.57 -11.95
N PHE A 209 36.33 -8.68 -11.66
CA PHE A 209 36.03 -7.51 -12.49
C PHE A 209 36.74 -6.27 -11.93
N ASP A 210 37.51 -5.60 -12.78
CA ASP A 210 38.06 -4.29 -12.50
C ASP A 210 37.26 -3.23 -13.27
N PRO A 211 36.43 -2.40 -12.62
CA PRO A 211 35.63 -1.39 -13.30
C PRO A 211 36.44 -0.20 -13.80
N VAL A 212 37.64 0.03 -13.26
CA VAL A 212 38.52 1.15 -13.67
C VAL A 212 39.22 0.80 -14.98
N GLN A 213 39.76 -0.43 -15.07
CA GLN A 213 40.40 -0.94 -16.29
C GLN A 213 39.40 -1.56 -17.27
N ASN A 214 38.16 -1.81 -16.83
CA ASN A 214 37.11 -2.52 -17.56
C ASN A 214 37.56 -3.92 -18.03
N THR A 215 38.23 -4.66 -17.14
CA THR A 215 38.76 -6.02 -17.44
C THR A 215 38.12 -7.08 -16.57
N LEU A 216 37.92 -8.28 -17.15
CA LEU A 216 37.43 -9.48 -16.46
C LEU A 216 38.54 -10.54 -16.45
N MET A 217 39.04 -10.89 -15.27
CA MET A 217 40.05 -11.94 -15.09
C MET A 217 39.39 -13.23 -14.57
N PRO A 218 39.53 -14.37 -15.25
CA PRO A 218 38.91 -15.62 -14.81
C PRO A 218 39.60 -16.11 -13.54
N LEU A 219 38.82 -16.48 -12.51
CA LEU A 219 39.33 -17.09 -11.28
C LEU A 219 38.97 -18.58 -11.20
N MET A 220 37.85 -18.96 -11.81
CA MET A 220 37.37 -20.33 -11.86
C MET A 220 36.99 -20.69 -13.31
N PRO A 221 37.49 -21.82 -13.85
CA PRO A 221 37.06 -22.29 -15.15
C PRO A 221 35.57 -22.68 -15.09
N PRO A 222 34.77 -22.34 -16.11
CA PRO A 222 33.37 -22.71 -16.14
C PRO A 222 33.16 -24.21 -16.40
N VAL A 223 32.03 -24.76 -15.94
CA VAL A 223 31.63 -26.17 -16.15
C VAL A 223 30.23 -26.23 -16.75
N GLU A 224 30.07 -26.91 -17.89
CA GLU A 224 28.77 -27.03 -18.57
C GLU A 224 27.73 -27.70 -17.66
N GLY A 225 26.49 -27.21 -17.70
CA GLY A 225 25.40 -27.67 -16.85
C GLY A 225 25.48 -27.20 -15.38
N ILE A 226 26.53 -26.46 -15.00
CA ILE A 226 26.70 -25.87 -13.67
C ILE A 226 26.68 -24.35 -13.78
N MET A 227 25.93 -23.70 -12.90
CA MET A 227 25.87 -22.24 -12.78
C MET A 227 26.36 -21.84 -11.39
N VAL A 228 27.34 -20.94 -11.34
CA VAL A 228 27.64 -20.20 -10.10
C VAL A 228 26.64 -19.04 -9.99
N THR A 229 25.70 -19.09 -9.06
CA THR A 229 24.71 -18.01 -8.90
C THR A 229 25.25 -16.89 -8.03
N ASP A 230 25.88 -17.25 -6.92
CA ASP A 230 26.30 -16.30 -5.89
C ASP A 230 27.81 -16.35 -5.66
N VAL A 231 28.39 -15.17 -5.43
CA VAL A 231 29.77 -15.02 -4.99
C VAL A 231 29.80 -14.20 -3.71
N ALA A 232 30.67 -14.60 -2.79
CA ALA A 232 30.88 -13.90 -1.53
C ALA A 232 32.38 -13.81 -1.25
N VAL A 233 32.78 -12.74 -0.56
CA VAL A 233 34.17 -12.49 -0.20
C VAL A 233 34.30 -12.53 1.32
N ALA A 234 35.12 -13.45 1.82
CA ALA A 234 35.57 -13.45 3.20
C ALA A 234 36.84 -12.60 3.31
N GLN A 235 36.68 -11.33 3.66
CA GLN A 235 37.78 -10.38 3.88
C GLN A 235 37.56 -9.59 5.18
N PRO A 236 38.62 -9.13 5.85
CA PRO A 236 38.48 -8.12 6.88
C PRO A 236 37.85 -6.85 6.28
N HIS A 237 36.85 -6.30 6.96
CA HIS A 237 36.31 -4.98 6.63
C HIS A 237 36.03 -4.21 7.93
N PRO A 238 36.00 -2.86 7.89
CA PRO A 238 35.62 -2.07 9.05
C PRO A 238 34.24 -2.49 9.56
N LEU A 239 34.11 -2.61 10.88
CA LEU A 239 32.81 -2.83 11.52
C LEU A 239 31.90 -1.65 11.12
N PRO A 240 30.71 -1.90 10.54
CA PRO A 240 29.73 -0.85 10.32
C PRO A 240 29.38 -0.11 11.61
N ALA A 241 28.87 1.12 11.50
CA ALA A 241 28.35 1.83 12.65
C ALA A 241 27.29 0.96 13.36
N VAL A 242 27.35 0.87 14.68
CA VAL A 242 26.41 0.07 15.46
C VAL A 242 25.21 0.94 15.81
N ILE A 243 24.05 0.56 15.29
CA ILE A 243 22.76 1.10 15.71
C ILE A 243 22.20 0.09 16.73
N LEU A 244 22.05 0.53 17.98
CA LEU A 244 21.46 -0.29 19.03
C LEU A 244 19.95 -0.30 18.89
N ASP A 245 19.34 -1.43 19.24
CA ASP A 245 17.90 -1.55 19.37
C ASP A 245 17.38 -0.49 20.35
N LYS A 246 16.27 0.14 20.00
CA LYS A 246 15.64 1.12 20.88
C LYS A 246 15.08 0.45 22.13
N VAL A 247 15.27 1.08 23.29
CA VAL A 247 14.85 0.56 24.59
C VAL A 247 13.49 1.13 25.01
N PRO A 248 12.47 0.29 25.25
CA PRO A 248 11.18 0.73 25.80
C PRO A 248 11.34 1.50 27.14
N GLY A 249 10.62 2.62 27.27
CA GLY A 249 10.70 3.52 28.42
C GLY A 249 11.90 4.47 28.42
N VAL A 250 12.83 4.34 27.46
CA VAL A 250 13.98 5.24 27.27
C VAL A 250 13.90 5.91 25.91
N ASP A 251 13.90 5.11 24.84
CA ASP A 251 13.87 5.58 23.45
C ASP A 251 12.47 5.48 22.82
N LEU A 252 11.62 4.60 23.36
CA LEU A 252 10.25 4.35 22.90
C LEU A 252 9.27 4.53 24.05
N ASP A 253 8.05 4.99 23.74
CA ASP A 253 6.99 5.07 24.74
C ASP A 253 6.59 3.66 25.21
N GLN A 254 6.75 3.39 26.50
CA GLN A 254 6.48 2.08 27.10
C GLN A 254 5.00 1.68 26.98
N ASN A 255 4.06 2.63 27.04
CA ASN A 255 2.63 2.34 26.93
C ASN A 255 2.27 1.89 25.52
N LEU A 256 2.83 2.56 24.50
CA LEU A 256 2.65 2.15 23.10
C LEU A 256 3.24 0.76 22.85
N VAL A 257 4.43 0.48 23.38
CA VAL A 257 5.06 -0.85 23.31
C VAL A 257 4.16 -1.91 23.95
N ASN A 258 3.65 -1.66 25.16
CA ASN A 258 2.76 -2.58 25.87
C ASN A 258 1.44 -2.82 25.13
N ALA A 259 0.90 -1.79 24.46
CA ALA A 259 -0.32 -1.87 23.68
C ALA A 259 -0.11 -2.51 22.29
N GLY A 260 1.15 -2.77 21.88
CA GLY A 260 1.46 -3.36 20.58
C GLY A 260 1.16 -2.42 19.40
N VAL A 261 1.32 -1.12 19.62
CA VAL A 261 1.04 -0.07 18.62
C VAL A 261 2.28 0.80 18.39
N GLY A 262 2.35 1.42 17.22
CA GLY A 262 3.17 2.61 16.97
C GLY A 262 2.26 3.78 16.61
N VAL A 263 2.83 4.88 16.10
CA VAL A 263 2.12 6.10 15.73
C VAL A 263 2.49 6.50 14.32
N ILE A 264 1.49 6.90 13.53
CA ILE A 264 1.71 7.69 12.32
C ILE A 264 1.41 9.16 12.61
N ASP A 265 2.29 10.04 12.16
CA ASP A 265 2.22 11.49 12.33
C ASP A 265 2.34 12.15 10.96
N ILE A 266 1.24 12.65 10.43
CA ILE A 266 1.15 13.29 9.11
C ILE A 266 0.87 14.77 9.34
N ARG A 267 1.77 15.64 8.87
CA ARG A 267 1.62 17.09 9.09
C ARG A 267 0.40 17.67 8.37
N SER A 268 0.12 17.24 7.14
CA SER A 268 -1.17 17.50 6.51
C SER A 268 -1.46 16.55 5.36
N VAL A 269 -2.66 15.99 5.29
CA VAL A 269 -3.12 15.21 4.13
C VAL A 269 -3.30 16.06 2.87
N TYR A 270 -3.28 17.39 2.99
CA TYR A 270 -3.32 18.33 1.87
C TYR A 270 -1.92 18.68 1.33
N ASP A 271 -0.86 18.31 2.04
CA ASP A 271 0.50 18.40 1.53
C ASP A 271 0.73 17.20 0.59
N ILE A 272 0.82 17.47 -0.72
CA ILE A 272 1.10 16.45 -1.75
C ILE A 272 2.48 16.73 -2.34
N ASP A 273 3.43 15.85 -2.05
CA ASP A 273 4.83 15.97 -2.52
C ASP A 273 5.46 17.34 -2.17
N GLY A 274 5.15 17.90 -1.00
CA GLY A 274 5.65 19.21 -0.54
C GLY A 274 4.86 20.42 -1.04
N VAL A 275 3.67 20.21 -1.63
CA VAL A 275 2.82 21.27 -2.18
C VAL A 275 1.48 21.31 -1.45
N ASP A 276 1.05 22.50 -1.03
CA ASP A 276 -0.29 22.73 -0.49
C ASP A 276 -1.34 22.57 -1.60
N THR A 277 -2.18 21.55 -1.48
CA THR A 277 -3.28 21.25 -2.41
C THR A 277 -4.66 21.50 -1.80
N ALA A 278 -4.74 22.04 -0.58
CA ALA A 278 -6.00 22.43 0.01
C ALA A 278 -6.64 23.55 -0.82
N ASN A 279 -7.97 23.61 -0.84
CA ASN A 279 -8.70 24.67 -1.52
C ASN A 279 -9.29 25.65 -0.49
N PRO A 280 -8.85 26.93 -0.44
CA PRO A 280 -7.80 27.54 -1.27
C PRO A 280 -6.37 27.34 -0.74
N ASN A 281 -6.18 26.94 0.52
CA ASN A 281 -4.90 26.60 1.16
C ASN A 281 -5.14 26.05 2.59
N ILE A 282 -4.14 25.40 3.18
CA ILE A 282 -4.21 24.77 4.50
C ILE A 282 -4.62 25.75 5.62
N PRO A 283 -4.02 26.96 5.75
CA PRO A 283 -4.45 27.93 6.76
C PRO A 283 -5.94 28.29 6.68
N THR A 284 -6.51 28.32 5.48
CA THR A 284 -7.93 28.64 5.27
C THR A 284 -8.84 27.47 5.60
N VAL A 285 -8.42 26.25 5.30
CA VAL A 285 -9.17 25.02 5.65
C VAL A 285 -9.12 24.74 7.15
N ALA A 286 -8.01 25.11 7.81
CA ALA A 286 -7.84 25.00 9.27
C ALA A 286 -8.74 25.94 10.08
N ASP A 287 -9.15 27.06 9.49
CA ASP A 287 -9.95 28.11 10.12
C ASP A 287 -11.45 27.83 9.93
N SER A 288 -12.13 27.44 11.01
CA SER A 288 -13.54 27.03 11.01
C SER A 288 -14.52 28.14 10.62
N ALA A 289 -14.15 29.41 10.80
CA ALA A 289 -14.97 30.54 10.37
C ALA A 289 -14.89 30.77 8.84
N LYS A 290 -13.78 30.36 8.21
CA LYS A 290 -13.58 30.47 6.75
C LYS A 290 -14.02 29.21 6.02
N THR A 291 -13.74 28.04 6.59
CA THR A 291 -14.11 26.74 6.06
C THR A 291 -14.97 26.01 7.09
N PRO A 292 -16.29 26.08 6.98
CA PRO A 292 -17.19 25.40 7.91
C PRO A 292 -16.82 23.90 8.02
N PRO A 293 -16.81 23.31 9.23
CA PRO A 293 -16.32 21.93 9.40
C PRO A 293 -17.03 20.89 8.53
N GLY A 294 -18.30 21.13 8.20
CA GLY A 294 -19.11 20.27 7.33
C GLY A 294 -18.69 20.25 5.86
N THR A 295 -17.94 21.25 5.38
CA THR A 295 -17.55 21.38 3.96
C THR A 295 -16.14 20.86 3.68
N ARG A 296 -15.39 20.45 4.70
CA ARG A 296 -14.04 19.87 4.53
C ARG A 296 -14.11 18.56 3.76
N THR A 297 -13.23 18.40 2.77
CA THR A 297 -13.13 17.18 1.96
C THR A 297 -12.53 16.03 2.76
N ALA A 298 -11.37 16.23 3.39
CA ALA A 298 -10.75 15.21 4.24
C ALA A 298 -11.38 15.25 5.64
N ARG A 299 -11.96 14.12 6.07
CA ARG A 299 -12.69 14.01 7.35
C ARG A 299 -12.18 12.89 8.22
N PHE A 300 -11.83 11.75 7.65
CA PHE A 300 -11.35 10.58 8.39
C PHE A 300 -10.17 9.93 7.69
N MET A 301 -9.31 9.31 8.49
CA MET A 301 -8.31 8.37 8.01
C MET A 301 -8.80 6.96 8.30
N ARG A 302 -8.70 6.07 7.30
CA ARG A 302 -8.92 4.63 7.45
C ARG A 302 -7.61 3.89 7.34
N LEU A 303 -7.41 2.94 8.25
CA LEU A 303 -6.28 2.03 8.28
C LEU A 303 -6.72 0.68 7.68
N GLU A 304 -6.03 0.23 6.64
CA GLU A 304 -6.36 -1.00 5.90
C GLU A 304 -5.16 -1.95 5.98
N LYS A 305 -5.39 -3.21 6.34
CA LYS A 305 -4.34 -4.23 6.47
C LYS A 305 -4.48 -5.27 5.37
N ALA A 306 -3.34 -5.72 4.85
CA ALA A 306 -3.29 -6.90 4.01
C ALA A 306 -3.59 -8.17 4.79
N VAL A 307 -4.38 -9.06 4.18
CA VAL A 307 -4.60 -10.41 4.72
C VAL A 307 -3.64 -11.35 4.02
N SER A 308 -2.71 -11.90 4.80
CA SER A 308 -1.74 -12.87 4.30
C SER A 308 -2.47 -14.14 3.90
N ILE A 309 -2.29 -14.57 2.66
CA ILE A 309 -2.91 -15.78 2.14
C ILE A 309 -2.09 -16.98 2.60
N PRO A 310 -2.70 -17.95 3.29
CA PRO A 310 -1.98 -19.12 3.77
C PRO A 310 -1.51 -20.00 2.62
N ASP A 311 -0.55 -20.88 2.89
CA ASP A 311 -0.15 -21.92 1.96
C ASP A 311 -1.34 -22.83 1.59
N ARG A 312 -1.36 -23.34 0.35
CA ARG A 312 -2.43 -24.20 -0.16
C ARG A 312 -2.57 -25.52 0.60
N THR A 313 -1.53 -25.92 1.34
CA THR A 313 -1.56 -27.08 2.26
C THR A 313 -2.36 -26.82 3.54
N ILE A 314 -2.58 -25.55 3.90
CA ILE A 314 -3.39 -25.14 5.05
C ILE A 314 -4.83 -24.86 4.61
N VAL A 315 -5.02 -23.97 3.62
CA VAL A 315 -6.31 -23.70 2.99
C VAL A 315 -6.12 -23.51 1.48
N ASN A 316 -6.74 -24.37 0.67
CA ASN A 316 -6.68 -24.29 -0.78
C ASN A 316 -7.86 -23.46 -1.32
N LEU A 317 -7.76 -22.14 -1.25
CA LEU A 317 -8.82 -21.22 -1.67
C LEU A 317 -9.15 -21.37 -3.16
N SER A 318 -10.44 -21.37 -3.47
CA SER A 318 -10.94 -21.22 -4.84
C SER A 318 -10.83 -19.75 -5.27
N PRO A 319 -10.64 -19.43 -6.58
CA PRO A 319 -10.70 -18.06 -7.08
C PRO A 319 -11.96 -17.29 -6.67
N ALA A 320 -13.09 -18.00 -6.48
CA ALA A 320 -14.35 -17.42 -6.03
C ALA A 320 -14.30 -16.84 -4.60
N ALA A 321 -13.32 -17.21 -3.78
CA ALA A 321 -13.13 -16.63 -2.45
C ALA A 321 -12.74 -15.15 -2.49
N PHE A 322 -12.05 -14.74 -3.56
CA PHE A 322 -11.60 -13.36 -3.73
C PHE A 322 -12.65 -12.52 -4.48
N GLY A 323 -13.19 -13.04 -5.59
CA GLY A 323 -14.23 -12.40 -6.39
C GLY A 323 -13.71 -11.30 -7.32
N ALA A 324 -14.10 -10.04 -7.09
CA ALA A 324 -13.77 -8.88 -7.94
C ALA A 324 -12.34 -8.35 -7.75
N SER A 325 -11.64 -8.85 -6.74
CA SER A 325 -10.21 -8.64 -6.52
C SER A 325 -9.47 -9.99 -6.49
N ASP A 326 -8.15 -9.95 -6.50
CA ASP A 326 -7.24 -11.09 -6.37
C ASP A 326 -6.48 -11.12 -5.02
N TYR A 327 -6.88 -10.24 -4.10
CA TYR A 327 -6.31 -10.07 -2.77
C TYR A 327 -7.41 -10.02 -1.71
N MET A 328 -7.00 -10.17 -0.44
CA MET A 328 -7.87 -9.96 0.72
C MET A 328 -7.37 -8.83 1.62
N LEU A 329 -8.26 -7.96 2.11
CA LEU A 329 -7.97 -6.85 3.02
C LEU A 329 -8.95 -6.80 4.20
N GLU A 330 -8.46 -6.34 5.34
CA GLU A 330 -9.24 -6.01 6.53
C GLU A 330 -9.09 -4.53 6.86
N ILE A 331 -10.02 -3.98 7.61
CA ILE A 331 -9.92 -2.60 8.12
C ILE A 331 -9.52 -2.66 9.59
N LEU A 332 -8.46 -1.93 9.96
CA LEU A 332 -7.92 -1.88 11.32
C LEU A 332 -8.67 -0.87 12.19
N GLY A 333 -9.16 0.22 11.59
CA GLY A 333 -9.88 1.27 12.29
C GLY A 333 -9.90 2.60 11.55
N TYR A 334 -10.45 3.59 12.24
CA TYR A 334 -10.71 4.94 11.79
C TYR A 334 -10.27 5.96 12.82
N ALA A 335 -9.84 7.11 12.33
CA ALA A 335 -9.61 8.29 13.16
C ALA A 335 -10.04 9.56 12.42
N PRO A 336 -10.44 10.63 13.13
CA PRO A 336 -10.73 11.92 12.51
C PRO A 336 -9.45 12.56 11.95
N ILE A 337 -9.61 13.35 10.89
CA ILE A 337 -8.58 14.24 10.36
C ILE A 337 -8.85 15.65 10.87
N GLU A 338 -7.83 16.30 11.41
CA GLU A 338 -7.95 17.64 11.99
C GLU A 338 -8.20 18.72 10.93
N PRO A 339 -8.69 19.92 11.30
CA PRO A 339 -9.03 20.96 10.33
C PRO A 339 -7.88 21.34 9.37
N ASP A 340 -6.64 21.43 9.86
CA ASP A 340 -5.46 21.67 9.02
C ASP A 340 -5.00 20.47 8.17
N GLY A 341 -5.73 19.36 8.24
CA GLY A 341 -5.42 18.11 7.55
C GLY A 341 -4.43 17.21 8.30
N SER A 342 -3.95 17.60 9.47
CA SER A 342 -3.01 16.80 10.25
C SER A 342 -3.67 15.55 10.85
N VAL A 343 -2.85 14.52 11.05
CA VAL A 343 -3.25 13.24 11.65
C VAL A 343 -2.13 12.76 12.55
N GLN A 344 -2.44 12.47 13.81
CA GLN A 344 -1.51 11.77 14.70
C GLN A 344 -2.27 10.69 15.47
N ILE A 345 -2.08 9.42 15.08
CA ILE A 345 -2.94 8.31 15.53
C ILE A 345 -2.12 7.05 15.80
N GLU A 346 -2.60 6.23 16.74
CA GLU A 346 -2.04 4.91 16.97
C GLU A 346 -2.35 3.98 15.78
N VAL A 347 -1.41 3.11 15.45
CA VAL A 347 -1.59 2.05 14.46
C VAL A 347 -1.04 0.74 15.01
N PRO A 348 -1.64 -0.42 14.70
CA PRO A 348 -1.07 -1.70 15.11
C PRO A 348 0.37 -1.84 14.61
N ALA A 349 1.27 -2.25 15.50
CA ALA A 349 2.66 -2.51 15.15
C ALA A 349 2.84 -3.88 14.50
N ASN A 350 3.97 -4.06 13.82
CA ASN A 350 4.37 -5.35 13.22
C ASN A 350 3.33 -5.93 12.24
N VAL A 351 2.63 -5.06 11.51
CA VAL A 351 1.71 -5.45 10.43
C VAL A 351 1.93 -4.59 9.20
N ALA A 352 1.73 -5.17 8.02
CA ALA A 352 1.60 -4.40 6.77
C ALA A 352 0.24 -3.72 6.73
N PHE A 353 0.24 -2.40 6.64
CA PHE A 353 -0.97 -1.60 6.49
C PHE A 353 -0.78 -0.49 5.46
N ARG A 354 -1.89 0.11 5.04
CA ARG A 354 -1.95 1.30 4.21
C ARG A 354 -3.00 2.26 4.76
N VAL A 355 -2.93 3.52 4.36
CA VAL A 355 -3.87 4.55 4.81
C VAL A 355 -4.72 5.09 3.67
N SER A 356 -5.95 5.47 4.00
CA SER A 356 -6.92 6.07 3.08
C SER A 356 -7.53 7.32 3.69
N VAL A 357 -7.50 8.45 2.95
CA VAL A 357 -8.21 9.68 3.32
C VAL A 357 -9.66 9.56 2.86
N LEU A 358 -10.60 9.85 3.76
CA LEU A 358 -12.03 9.68 3.54
C LEU A 358 -12.80 11.00 3.69
N ASP A 359 -13.93 11.07 2.98
CA ASP A 359 -14.92 12.13 3.12
C ASP A 359 -15.87 11.92 4.31
N ALA A 360 -16.83 12.83 4.48
CA ALA A 360 -17.83 12.78 5.54
C ALA A 360 -18.72 11.53 5.50
N ASN A 361 -18.83 10.85 4.35
CA ASN A 361 -19.60 9.61 4.19
C ASN A 361 -18.73 8.35 4.35
N ALA A 362 -17.50 8.51 4.87
CA ALA A 362 -16.51 7.45 5.01
C ALA A 362 -16.06 6.81 3.69
N ARG A 363 -16.14 7.54 2.57
CA ARG A 363 -15.69 7.07 1.25
C ARG A 363 -14.32 7.62 0.93
N ARG A 364 -13.43 6.82 0.34
CA ARG A 364 -12.09 7.27 -0.02
C ARG A 364 -12.13 8.37 -1.09
N VAL A 365 -11.39 9.46 -0.88
CA VAL A 365 -11.35 10.63 -1.80
C VAL A 365 -10.19 10.60 -2.80
N GLY A 366 -9.23 9.69 -2.62
CA GLY A 366 -8.06 9.53 -3.49
C GLY A 366 -7.84 8.09 -3.96
N SER A 367 -6.76 7.89 -4.71
CA SER A 367 -6.28 6.56 -5.05
C SER A 367 -5.88 5.80 -3.79
N ALA A 368 -6.06 4.48 -3.78
CA ALA A 368 -5.49 3.64 -2.73
C ALA A 368 -3.96 3.78 -2.72
N GLN A 369 -3.36 3.80 -1.53
CA GLN A 369 -1.91 3.74 -1.40
C GLN A 369 -1.41 2.38 -1.88
N GLY A 370 -0.46 2.40 -2.81
CA GLY A 370 0.09 1.20 -3.45
C GLY A 370 1.33 0.64 -2.77
N VAL A 371 1.57 0.93 -1.49
CA VAL A 371 2.73 0.42 -0.74
C VAL A 371 2.29 -0.01 0.65
N TRP A 372 2.96 -1.01 1.22
CA TRP A 372 2.74 -1.44 2.60
C TRP A 372 3.64 -0.66 3.56
N LEU A 373 3.02 0.15 4.41
CA LEU A 373 3.64 0.74 5.58
C LEU A 373 3.74 -0.30 6.70
N GLN A 374 4.68 -0.07 7.62
CA GLN A 374 4.80 -0.78 8.89
C GLN A 374 5.27 0.20 9.96
N VAL A 375 5.04 -0.16 11.22
CA VAL A 375 5.69 0.47 12.38
C VAL A 375 6.11 -0.61 13.36
N LYS A 376 7.16 -0.35 14.14
CA LYS A 376 7.52 -1.14 15.32
C LYS A 376 6.76 -0.65 16.55
N PRO A 377 6.59 -1.48 17.59
CA PRO A 377 5.95 -1.05 18.83
C PRO A 377 6.65 0.18 19.41
N GLY A 378 5.88 1.20 19.78
CA GLY A 378 6.37 2.48 20.31
C GLY A 378 7.01 3.43 19.29
N GLU A 379 7.16 3.01 18.02
CA GLU A 379 7.75 3.85 16.99
C GLU A 379 6.78 4.97 16.56
N VAL A 380 7.32 6.17 16.31
CA VAL A 380 6.59 7.25 15.66
C VAL A 380 7.16 7.46 14.26
N VAL A 381 6.35 7.19 13.23
CA VAL A 381 6.71 7.45 11.83
C VAL A 381 6.11 8.78 11.40
N LYS A 382 6.97 9.70 10.96
CA LYS A 382 6.58 11.06 10.56
C LYS A 382 6.56 11.23 9.05
N CYS A 383 5.51 11.87 8.57
CA CYS A 383 5.27 12.20 7.17
C CYS A 383 4.93 13.69 7.05
N ASN A 384 5.47 14.37 6.04
CA ASN A 384 5.00 15.71 5.70
C ASN A 384 3.54 15.66 5.23
N GLY A 385 3.23 14.73 4.33
CA GLY A 385 1.90 14.61 3.76
C GLY A 385 1.71 13.35 2.94
N CYS A 386 0.82 13.45 1.96
CA CYS A 386 0.49 12.38 1.02
C CYS A 386 1.25 12.57 -0.30
N HIS A 387 1.00 11.67 -1.25
CA HIS A 387 1.63 11.68 -2.56
C HIS A 387 0.61 11.30 -3.62
N THR A 388 0.89 11.68 -4.87
CA THR A 388 0.16 11.15 -6.03
C THR A 388 0.97 10.05 -6.70
N PRO A 389 0.33 9.06 -7.35
CA PRO A 389 1.05 8.09 -8.16
C PRO A 389 1.94 8.80 -9.17
N ALA A 390 3.20 8.36 -9.28
CA ALA A 390 4.12 8.90 -10.26
C ALA A 390 3.56 8.75 -11.68
N SER A 391 3.93 9.69 -12.54
CA SER A 391 3.58 9.69 -13.96
C SER A 391 4.80 10.05 -14.80
N ALA A 392 4.69 9.88 -16.13
CA ALA A 392 5.76 10.31 -17.03
C ALA A 392 6.08 11.81 -16.89
N GLN A 393 5.09 12.63 -16.51
CA GLN A 393 5.23 14.07 -16.29
C GLN A 393 5.72 14.43 -14.88
N ARG A 394 5.53 13.54 -13.90
CA ARG A 394 5.99 13.69 -12.51
C ARG A 394 6.61 12.37 -12.03
N PRO A 395 7.83 11.99 -12.50
CA PRO A 395 8.47 10.72 -12.18
C PRO A 395 9.19 10.79 -10.82
N ILE A 396 8.48 11.25 -9.78
CA ILE A 396 9.03 11.42 -8.43
C ILE A 396 8.43 10.39 -7.49
N SER A 397 9.24 9.91 -6.55
CA SER A 397 8.82 9.03 -5.46
C SER A 397 8.68 9.80 -4.14
N HIS A 398 8.04 9.12 -3.21
CA HIS A 398 7.82 9.51 -1.83
C HIS A 398 8.28 8.36 -0.92
N GLY A 399 8.32 8.57 0.40
CA GLY A 399 8.58 7.50 1.37
C GLY A 399 10.01 7.45 1.90
N ARG A 400 10.75 8.55 1.77
CA ARG A 400 12.06 8.79 2.40
C ARG A 400 12.09 10.19 2.98
N ALA A 401 12.59 10.34 4.21
CA ALA A 401 12.77 11.63 4.84
C ALA A 401 13.71 12.53 4.02
N GLY A 402 13.41 13.83 4.02
CA GLY A 402 14.23 14.82 3.31
C GLY A 402 14.02 14.87 1.79
N LEU A 403 13.01 14.20 1.22
CA LEU A 403 12.66 14.36 -0.20
C LEU A 403 11.99 15.71 -0.50
N PHE A 404 11.15 16.18 0.41
CA PHE A 404 10.37 17.41 0.23
C PHE A 404 10.41 18.27 1.50
N ALA A 405 10.32 19.59 1.34
CA ALA A 405 9.94 20.45 2.44
C ALA A 405 8.45 20.25 2.74
N SER A 406 8.03 20.38 4.00
CA SER A 406 6.60 20.34 4.31
C SER A 406 5.91 21.61 3.82
N ALA A 407 4.74 21.45 3.21
CA ALA A 407 3.85 22.55 2.85
C ALA A 407 3.18 23.20 4.07
N TRP A 408 3.16 22.51 5.23
CA TRP A 408 2.53 22.99 6.45
C TRP A 408 3.49 23.07 7.63
N ALA A 409 3.89 24.29 7.96
CA ALA A 409 4.79 24.58 9.08
C ALA A 409 4.11 24.46 10.46
N GLY A 410 2.78 24.34 10.52
CA GLY A 410 2.03 24.31 11.79
C GLY A 410 1.90 25.71 12.41
N ALA A 411 1.69 25.74 13.73
CA ALA A 411 1.51 26.97 14.49
C ALA A 411 2.77 27.85 14.46
N ALA A 412 2.62 29.12 14.10
CA ALA A 412 3.76 30.03 13.97
C ALA A 412 4.39 30.42 15.33
N VAL A 413 3.58 30.46 16.41
CA VAL A 413 4.00 30.93 17.74
C VAL A 413 3.40 30.01 18.81
N ALA A 414 4.22 29.66 19.80
CA ALA A 414 3.77 28.88 20.96
C ALA A 414 2.77 29.66 21.82
N GLY A 415 1.74 28.97 22.34
CA GLY A 415 0.78 29.56 23.26
C GLY A 415 -0.35 30.36 22.59
N VAL A 416 -0.32 30.51 21.26
CA VAL A 416 -1.37 31.21 20.50
C VAL A 416 -2.31 30.16 19.90
N PRO A 417 -3.62 30.17 20.25
CA PRO A 417 -4.59 29.26 19.65
C PRO A 417 -4.65 29.44 18.12
N PHE A 418 -5.01 28.37 17.41
CA PHE A 418 -5.35 28.49 16.00
C PHE A 418 -6.57 29.42 15.81
N PRO A 419 -6.72 30.10 14.66
CA PRO A 419 -7.84 31.01 14.43
C PRO A 419 -9.21 30.35 14.66
N HIS A 420 -10.07 31.04 15.41
CA HIS A 420 -11.45 30.61 15.72
C HIS A 420 -11.58 29.24 16.40
N THR A 421 -10.52 28.81 17.11
CA THR A 421 -10.58 27.63 17.96
C THR A 421 -10.73 27.96 19.45
N ILE A 422 -11.15 26.97 20.23
CA ILE A 422 -11.28 27.09 21.69
C ILE A 422 -9.94 27.52 22.29
N ALA A 423 -9.92 28.72 22.88
CA ALA A 423 -8.70 29.40 23.30
C ALA A 423 -8.30 29.18 24.78
N ALA A 424 -9.17 28.59 25.61
CA ALA A 424 -8.88 28.33 27.01
C ALA A 424 -9.76 27.21 27.61
N GLY A 425 -9.32 26.65 28.73
CA GLY A 425 -10.05 25.62 29.50
C GLY A 425 -9.76 24.18 29.07
N PRO A 426 -10.46 23.19 29.65
CA PRO A 426 -10.19 21.76 29.44
C PRO A 426 -10.33 21.25 28.00
N GLY A 427 -10.98 22.02 27.11
CA GLY A 427 -11.14 21.69 25.69
C GLY A 427 -10.18 22.45 24.76
N ALA A 428 -9.24 23.24 25.29
CA ALA A 428 -8.33 24.03 24.49
C ALA A 428 -7.04 23.27 24.17
N PHE A 429 -6.79 23.04 22.87
CA PHE A 429 -5.54 22.45 22.39
C PHE A 429 -4.57 23.55 21.95
N ILE A 430 -3.95 24.20 22.93
CA ILE A 430 -3.02 25.32 22.67
C ILE A 430 -1.69 24.79 22.13
N PRO A 431 -1.26 25.18 20.92
CA PRO A 431 -0.06 24.61 20.29
C PRO A 431 1.25 25.19 20.82
N GLN A 432 2.33 24.42 20.66
CA GLN A 432 3.70 24.93 20.65
C GLN A 432 4.08 25.40 19.24
N ALA A 433 5.15 26.19 19.11
CA ALA A 433 5.63 26.63 17.81
C ALA A 433 6.03 25.41 16.95
N GLY A 434 5.53 25.35 15.71
CA GLY A 434 5.73 24.27 14.75
C GLY A 434 4.71 23.13 14.82
N GLU A 435 3.91 23.03 15.89
CA GLU A 435 2.90 21.98 16.03
C GLU A 435 1.75 22.19 15.04
N THR A 436 1.35 21.12 14.39
CA THR A 436 0.06 21.01 13.70
C THR A 436 -1.08 20.87 14.72
N MET A 437 -2.33 20.99 14.27
CA MET A 437 -3.49 20.76 15.12
C MET A 437 -3.48 19.36 15.75
N GLY A 438 -3.11 18.33 14.98
CA GLY A 438 -2.99 16.95 15.42
C GLY A 438 -1.92 16.77 16.49
N GLU A 439 -0.71 17.31 16.26
CA GLU A 439 0.38 17.29 17.26
C GLU A 439 -0.03 18.01 18.56
N ALA A 440 -0.67 19.18 18.45
CA ALA A 440 -1.13 19.96 19.61
C ALA A 440 -2.22 19.24 20.41
N ARG A 441 -3.24 18.72 19.72
CA ARG A 441 -4.30 17.91 20.34
C ARG A 441 -3.71 16.70 21.03
N MET A 442 -2.71 16.07 20.41
CA MET A 442 -2.12 14.87 20.94
C MET A 442 -1.35 15.11 22.22
N ARG A 443 -0.43 16.09 22.20
CA ARG A 443 0.35 16.44 23.38
C ARG A 443 -0.55 16.75 24.57
N VAL A 444 -1.64 17.49 24.35
CA VAL A 444 -2.62 17.82 25.40
C VAL A 444 -3.37 16.59 25.89
N SER A 445 -3.82 15.71 24.98
CA SER A 445 -4.46 14.43 25.29
C SER A 445 -3.55 13.51 26.12
N CYS A 446 -2.29 13.35 25.71
CA CYS A 446 -1.29 12.56 26.43
C CYS A 446 -1.00 13.09 27.83
N ALA A 447 -1.05 14.40 28.02
CA ALA A 447 -0.81 15.00 29.34
C ALA A 447 -2.03 14.96 30.27
N ASN A 448 -3.26 15.02 29.74
CA ASN A 448 -4.45 15.34 30.53
C ASN A 448 -5.58 14.30 30.48
N ASP A 449 -5.66 13.46 29.44
CA ASP A 449 -6.71 12.45 29.36
C ASP A 449 -6.38 11.24 30.25
N ASN A 450 -7.43 10.53 30.67
CA ASN A 450 -7.31 9.24 31.35
C ASN A 450 -8.15 8.18 30.59
N PRO A 451 -7.52 7.13 30.02
CA PRO A 451 -6.07 6.91 29.97
C PRO A 451 -5.34 8.00 29.13
N PRO A 452 -4.03 8.20 29.34
CA PRO A 452 -3.22 9.10 28.52
C PRO A 452 -3.37 8.81 27.04
N CYS A 453 -3.29 9.86 26.22
CA CYS A 453 -3.29 9.78 24.75
C CYS A 453 -4.59 9.23 24.16
N LYS A 454 -5.69 9.21 24.92
CA LYS A 454 -7.00 8.69 24.48
C LYS A 454 -7.46 9.20 23.10
N GLN A 455 -7.10 10.43 22.72
CA GLN A 455 -7.47 11.00 21.42
C GLN A 455 -6.70 10.40 20.21
N MET A 456 -5.59 9.67 20.37
CA MET A 456 -4.92 8.97 19.24
C MET A 456 -5.47 7.58 18.98
N VAL A 457 -6.22 7.02 19.92
CA VAL A 457 -6.76 5.66 19.81
C VAL A 457 -7.81 5.62 18.70
N PRO A 458 -7.61 4.84 17.62
CA PRO A 458 -8.61 4.68 16.57
C PRO A 458 -9.88 4.01 17.10
N GLY A 459 -10.94 4.03 16.29
CA GLY A 459 -12.16 3.26 16.53
C GLY A 459 -12.53 2.38 15.34
N VAL A 460 -13.36 1.36 15.57
CA VAL A 460 -14.02 0.63 14.47
C VAL A 460 -15.30 1.33 13.98
N ASN A 461 -15.67 2.45 14.61
CA ASN A 461 -16.79 3.28 14.22
C ASN A 461 -16.28 4.57 13.58
N VAL A 462 -17.03 5.12 12.63
CA VAL A 462 -16.74 6.44 12.05
C VAL A 462 -17.49 7.48 12.85
N THR A 463 -16.77 8.19 13.72
CA THR A 463 -17.36 9.19 14.62
C THR A 463 -16.60 10.51 14.54
N TYR A 464 -17.34 11.61 14.50
CA TYR A 464 -16.80 12.97 14.53
C TYR A 464 -17.56 13.79 15.55
N THR A 465 -16.81 14.47 16.40
CA THR A 465 -17.29 15.57 17.25
C THR A 465 -16.37 16.76 16.98
N ASP A 466 -16.95 17.94 16.81
CA ASP A 466 -16.14 19.15 16.67
C ASP A 466 -15.57 19.55 18.03
N VAL A 467 -14.25 19.42 18.16
CA VAL A 467 -13.50 19.76 19.37
C VAL A 467 -12.64 21.02 19.20
N TRP A 468 -12.69 21.64 18.03
CA TRP A 468 -11.84 22.79 17.70
C TRP A 468 -12.61 24.08 17.73
N THR A 469 -13.76 24.13 17.08
CA THR A 469 -14.48 25.39 16.83
C THR A 469 -14.92 26.06 18.13
N ASP A 470 -14.54 27.33 18.32
CA ASP A 470 -15.09 28.15 19.40
C ASP A 470 -16.54 28.56 19.05
N PRO A 471 -17.56 28.08 19.78
CA PRO A 471 -18.96 28.41 19.50
C PRO A 471 -19.28 29.91 19.66
N ALA A 472 -18.43 30.69 20.31
CA ALA A 472 -18.57 32.14 20.39
C ALA A 472 -18.13 32.85 19.10
N GLN A 473 -17.39 32.17 18.22
CA GLN A 473 -16.77 32.76 17.02
C GLN A 473 -17.25 32.15 15.71
N ALA A 474 -17.59 30.87 15.69
CA ALA A 474 -18.10 30.16 14.52
C ALA A 474 -19.07 29.04 14.92
N THR A 475 -19.81 28.48 13.94
CA THR A 475 -20.76 27.39 14.18
C THR A 475 -20.03 26.05 14.24
N PRO A 476 -20.09 25.31 15.37
CA PRO A 476 -19.49 23.98 15.46
C PRO A 476 -20.07 23.02 14.43
N GLY A 477 -19.23 22.11 13.93
CA GLY A 477 -19.63 21.07 12.99
C GLY A 477 -20.65 20.10 13.57
N ALA A 478 -21.62 19.68 12.74
CA ALA A 478 -22.55 18.64 13.11
C ALA A 478 -21.81 17.30 13.37
N PRO A 479 -22.22 16.54 14.41
CA PRO A 479 -21.60 15.26 14.71
C PRO A 479 -21.88 14.25 13.60
N ILE A 480 -20.91 13.36 13.38
CA ILE A 480 -21.09 12.16 12.54
C ILE A 480 -21.01 10.96 13.46
N ASN A 481 -21.94 10.03 13.33
CA ASN A 481 -22.00 8.85 14.18
C ASN A 481 -22.46 7.63 13.39
N TYR A 482 -21.53 6.99 12.68
CA TYR A 482 -21.81 5.76 11.93
C TYR A 482 -21.27 4.58 12.72
N ARG A 483 -22.12 4.03 13.57
CA ARG A 483 -21.77 2.95 14.50
C ARG A 483 -22.39 1.63 14.08
N TYR A 484 -21.66 0.54 14.31
CA TYR A 484 -22.19 -0.80 14.09
C TYR A 484 -23.08 -1.29 15.24
N ASP A 485 -22.91 -0.79 16.46
CA ASP A 485 -23.73 -1.15 17.63
C ASP A 485 -24.99 -0.29 17.80
N ASP A 486 -25.26 0.65 16.89
CA ASP A 486 -26.50 1.41 16.91
C ASP A 486 -27.63 0.60 16.25
N ALA A 487 -28.38 -0.14 17.06
CA ALA A 487 -29.49 -0.97 16.58
C ALA A 487 -30.64 -0.19 15.91
N THR A 488 -30.65 1.15 16.00
CA THR A 488 -31.63 1.99 15.28
C THR A 488 -31.15 2.37 13.88
N GLN A 489 -29.86 2.27 13.63
CA GLN A 489 -29.23 2.60 12.34
C GLN A 489 -28.62 1.37 11.67
N PHE A 490 -28.35 0.29 12.38
CA PHE A 490 -27.64 -0.87 11.84
C PHE A 490 -28.29 -2.16 12.35
N MET A 491 -28.88 -2.92 11.42
CA MET A 491 -29.75 -4.06 11.75
C MET A 491 -29.27 -5.39 11.15
N THR A 492 -28.10 -5.40 10.51
CA THR A 492 -27.46 -6.59 9.94
C THR A 492 -26.30 -7.06 10.81
N PRO A 493 -25.71 -8.25 10.55
CA PRO A 493 -24.53 -8.70 11.28
C PRO A 493 -23.41 -7.66 11.25
N ILE A 494 -22.83 -7.37 12.42
CA ILE A 494 -21.72 -6.42 12.55
C ILE A 494 -20.41 -7.08 12.09
N PRO A 495 -19.57 -6.39 11.28
CA PRO A 495 -18.35 -6.98 10.71
C PRO A 495 -17.17 -6.98 11.68
N THR A 496 -17.40 -6.94 13.00
CA THR A 496 -16.35 -6.86 14.01
C THR A 496 -16.83 -7.42 15.35
N SER A 497 -15.93 -7.61 16.32
CA SER A 497 -16.31 -8.10 17.65
C SER A 497 -16.93 -7.00 18.51
N ALA A 498 -17.85 -7.36 19.40
CA ALA A 498 -18.47 -6.41 20.34
C ALA A 498 -17.44 -5.67 21.23
N VAL A 499 -16.33 -6.33 21.56
CA VAL A 499 -15.22 -5.71 22.29
C VAL A 499 -14.62 -4.57 21.47
N CYS A 500 -14.31 -4.82 20.20
CA CYS A 500 -13.72 -3.81 19.33
C CYS A 500 -14.64 -2.61 19.06
N VAL A 501 -15.97 -2.79 19.10
CA VAL A 501 -16.92 -1.67 18.98
C VAL A 501 -16.85 -0.71 20.15
N THR A 502 -16.54 -1.22 21.35
CA THR A 502 -16.54 -0.43 22.60
C THR A 502 -15.15 0.02 23.02
N ALA A 503 -14.12 -0.80 22.78
CA ALA A 503 -12.73 -0.53 23.11
C ALA A 503 -11.83 -1.08 21.99
N TRP A 504 -11.22 -0.17 21.24
CA TRP A 504 -10.26 -0.56 20.22
C TRP A 504 -8.95 -1.06 20.84
N ALA A 505 -8.33 -2.02 20.18
CA ALA A 505 -7.01 -2.55 20.49
C ALA A 505 -6.29 -2.94 19.19
N ALA A 506 -4.97 -3.15 19.26
CA ALA A 506 -4.14 -3.43 18.07
C ALA A 506 -4.59 -4.67 17.25
N ASN A 507 -5.32 -5.61 17.86
CA ASN A 507 -5.86 -6.80 17.21
C ASN A 507 -7.29 -6.62 16.68
N CYS A 508 -7.91 -5.45 16.84
CA CYS A 508 -9.25 -5.20 16.32
C CYS A 508 -9.28 -5.16 14.79
N ARG A 509 -10.26 -5.86 14.21
CA ARG A 509 -10.45 -5.96 12.75
C ARG A 509 -11.92 -5.76 12.41
N ILE A 510 -12.15 -5.09 11.30
CA ILE A 510 -13.41 -5.14 10.55
C ILE A 510 -13.18 -6.09 9.37
N VAL A 511 -13.95 -7.18 9.35
CA VAL A 511 -13.89 -8.27 8.37
C VAL A 511 -15.23 -8.34 7.65
N ILE A 512 -15.24 -8.08 6.34
CA ILE A 512 -16.48 -7.98 5.57
C ILE A 512 -16.56 -9.11 4.55
N ASN A 513 -17.19 -10.22 4.94
CA ASN A 513 -17.55 -11.29 4.00
C ASN A 513 -18.90 -10.96 3.35
N TYR A 514 -18.95 -10.94 2.01
CA TYR A 514 -20.14 -10.56 1.26
C TYR A 514 -21.39 -11.35 1.64
N PRO A 515 -21.37 -12.70 1.72
CA PRO A 515 -22.56 -13.48 2.05
C PRO A 515 -23.16 -13.15 3.41
N LEU A 516 -22.32 -12.81 4.39
CA LEU A 516 -22.75 -12.56 5.76
C LEU A 516 -23.17 -11.11 5.99
N HIS A 517 -22.42 -10.15 5.44
CA HIS A 517 -22.57 -8.74 5.81
C HIS A 517 -23.28 -7.91 4.74
N ILE A 518 -22.96 -8.11 3.46
CA ILE A 518 -23.50 -7.29 2.37
C ILE A 518 -24.82 -7.85 1.87
N GLN A 519 -24.90 -9.18 1.66
CA GLN A 519 -26.17 -9.81 1.28
C GLN A 519 -27.26 -9.56 2.33
N ALA A 520 -26.90 -9.53 3.61
CA ALA A 520 -27.83 -9.23 4.70
C ALA A 520 -28.49 -7.85 4.55
N LEU A 521 -27.81 -6.85 3.96
CA LEU A 521 -28.40 -5.53 3.69
C LEU A 521 -29.55 -5.63 2.69
N TRP A 522 -29.41 -6.50 1.68
CA TRP A 522 -30.40 -6.74 0.65
C TRP A 522 -31.57 -7.58 1.16
N ASP A 523 -31.27 -8.50 2.08
CA ASP A 523 -32.24 -9.45 2.63
C ASP A 523 -33.03 -8.90 3.82
N LEU A 524 -32.63 -7.74 4.37
CA LEU A 524 -33.28 -7.12 5.52
C LEU A 524 -34.71 -6.65 5.19
N SER A 525 -35.67 -7.06 6.02
CA SER A 525 -37.04 -6.55 5.99
C SER A 525 -37.09 -5.10 6.47
N ARG A 526 -37.71 -4.24 5.69
CA ARG A 526 -37.83 -2.79 5.89
C ARG A 526 -39.31 -2.38 5.79
N PRO A 527 -40.14 -2.71 6.81
CA PRO A 527 -41.55 -2.38 6.77
C PRO A 527 -41.77 -0.87 6.75
N ALA A 528 -42.61 -0.41 5.83
CA ALA A 528 -43.02 0.98 5.66
C ALA A 528 -44.53 1.05 5.42
N THR A 529 -45.08 2.27 5.47
CA THR A 529 -46.48 2.51 5.10
C THR A 529 -46.52 3.56 4.01
N VAL A 530 -47.01 3.18 2.83
CA VAL A 530 -47.13 4.07 1.67
C VAL A 530 -48.62 4.21 1.36
N GLY A 531 -49.15 5.43 1.47
CA GLY A 531 -50.58 5.69 1.23
C GLY A 531 -51.53 4.92 2.16
N GLY A 532 -51.10 4.59 3.37
CA GLY A 532 -51.88 3.80 4.34
C GLY A 532 -51.79 2.28 4.16
N VAL A 533 -51.03 1.80 3.17
CA VAL A 533 -50.80 0.37 2.94
C VAL A 533 -49.43 -0.04 3.48
N ALA A 534 -49.39 -1.11 4.27
CA ALA A 534 -48.14 -1.71 4.72
C ALA A 534 -47.40 -2.33 3.53
N VAL A 535 -46.14 -1.92 3.35
CA VAL A 535 -45.23 -2.45 2.34
C VAL A 535 -43.92 -2.83 3.04
N ASP A 536 -43.14 -3.71 2.43
CA ASP A 536 -41.77 -3.99 2.84
C ASP A 536 -40.84 -3.48 1.73
N HIS A 537 -39.78 -2.76 2.07
CA HIS A 537 -38.76 -2.28 1.15
C HIS A 537 -37.52 -3.20 1.09
N LYS A 538 -37.63 -4.47 1.50
CA LYS A 538 -36.60 -5.49 1.33
C LYS A 538 -36.11 -5.51 -0.13
N CYS A 539 -34.82 -5.28 -0.36
CA CYS A 539 -34.29 -5.11 -1.71
C CYS A 539 -34.42 -6.39 -2.55
N SER A 540 -34.04 -7.54 -1.99
CA SER A 540 -34.05 -8.85 -2.66
C SER A 540 -35.44 -9.49 -2.76
N GLN A 541 -36.50 -8.76 -2.43
CA GLN A 541 -37.86 -9.31 -2.44
C GLN A 541 -38.42 -9.49 -3.86
N ALA A 542 -39.37 -10.39 -3.96
CA ALA A 542 -40.17 -10.61 -5.16
C ALA A 542 -40.91 -9.33 -5.56
N GLY A 543 -40.86 -8.93 -6.83
CA GLY A 543 -41.39 -7.65 -7.32
C GLY A 543 -40.40 -6.47 -7.32
N CYS A 544 -39.26 -6.55 -6.62
CA CYS A 544 -38.18 -5.55 -6.69
C CYS A 544 -36.97 -6.13 -7.42
N HIS A 545 -35.85 -6.37 -6.73
CA HIS A 545 -34.63 -6.91 -7.31
C HIS A 545 -34.62 -8.44 -7.27
N SER A 546 -35.63 -9.07 -7.88
CA SER A 546 -35.81 -10.52 -7.96
C SER A 546 -36.38 -10.94 -9.32
N PRO A 547 -35.98 -12.11 -9.88
CA PRO A 547 -36.47 -12.61 -11.17
C PRO A 547 -37.87 -13.22 -11.06
N THR A 548 -38.45 -13.32 -9.86
CA THR A 548 -39.81 -13.80 -9.63
C THR A 548 -40.64 -12.76 -8.88
N ASN A 549 -41.92 -12.66 -9.24
CA ASN A 549 -42.88 -11.83 -8.53
C ASN A 549 -43.45 -12.56 -7.31
N ALA A 550 -44.27 -11.88 -6.51
CA ALA A 550 -44.83 -12.45 -5.27
C ALA A 550 -45.68 -13.72 -5.50
N ALA A 551 -46.20 -13.94 -6.72
CA ALA A 551 -46.93 -15.15 -7.11
C ALA A 551 -46.01 -16.26 -7.67
N GLY A 552 -44.69 -16.06 -7.65
CA GLY A 552 -43.69 -17.01 -8.17
C GLY A 552 -43.55 -17.01 -9.69
N ALA A 553 -44.22 -16.13 -10.42
CA ALA A 553 -44.08 -16.04 -11.87
C ALA A 553 -42.81 -15.26 -12.26
N ALA A 554 -42.20 -15.63 -13.38
CA ALA A 554 -41.04 -14.95 -13.92
C ALA A 554 -41.34 -13.47 -14.21
N GLN A 555 -40.40 -12.61 -13.88
CA GLN A 555 -40.45 -11.17 -14.16
C GLN A 555 -39.05 -10.65 -14.45
N THR A 556 -39.00 -9.42 -14.98
CA THR A 556 -37.74 -8.67 -15.08
C THR A 556 -37.42 -8.04 -13.72
N PRO A 557 -36.26 -8.34 -13.10
CA PRO A 557 -35.83 -7.64 -11.89
C PRO A 557 -35.78 -6.12 -12.11
N ALA A 558 -36.23 -5.35 -11.12
CA ALA A 558 -36.24 -3.89 -11.21
C ALA A 558 -34.83 -3.34 -11.48
N GLY A 559 -34.74 -2.38 -12.39
CA GLY A 559 -33.46 -1.80 -12.80
C GLY A 559 -32.52 -2.78 -13.51
N ASN A 560 -33.00 -3.96 -13.93
CA ASN A 560 -32.18 -5.05 -14.44
C ASN A 560 -31.09 -5.49 -13.45
N LEU A 561 -31.44 -5.57 -12.17
CA LEU A 561 -30.55 -5.98 -11.10
C LEU A 561 -31.28 -6.98 -10.19
N ASP A 562 -30.72 -8.16 -10.06
CA ASP A 562 -31.13 -9.24 -9.17
C ASP A 562 -30.22 -9.21 -7.93
N LEU A 563 -30.83 -8.94 -6.76
CA LEU A 563 -30.14 -8.89 -5.47
C LEU A 563 -30.39 -10.13 -4.60
N THR A 564 -30.90 -11.21 -5.20
CA THR A 564 -31.12 -12.47 -4.48
C THR A 564 -29.80 -13.17 -4.12
N ASN A 565 -29.86 -13.99 -3.07
CA ASN A 565 -28.75 -14.79 -2.55
C ASN A 565 -28.65 -16.18 -3.22
N SER A 566 -29.31 -16.38 -4.37
CA SER A 566 -29.16 -17.63 -5.12
C SER A 566 -27.73 -17.79 -5.64
N ALA A 567 -27.29 -19.04 -5.83
CA ALA A 567 -26.04 -19.31 -6.52
C ALA A 567 -26.08 -18.71 -7.94
N SER A 568 -25.01 -18.00 -8.32
CA SER A 568 -24.85 -17.45 -9.65
C SER A 568 -24.71 -18.56 -10.70
N THR A 569 -25.20 -18.30 -11.91
CA THR A 569 -24.99 -19.17 -13.07
C THR A 569 -23.56 -19.12 -13.62
N ASP A 570 -22.83 -18.01 -13.40
CA ASP A 570 -21.46 -17.82 -13.88
C ASP A 570 -20.43 -18.46 -12.94
N VAL A 571 -20.49 -18.11 -11.65
CA VAL A 571 -19.66 -18.68 -10.58
C VAL A 571 -20.57 -19.23 -9.48
N PRO A 572 -20.88 -20.53 -9.45
CA PRO A 572 -21.87 -21.10 -8.51
C PRO A 572 -21.52 -20.96 -7.02
N GLN A 573 -20.25 -20.74 -6.68
CA GLN A 573 -19.82 -20.44 -5.31
C GLN A 573 -20.10 -18.99 -4.88
N GLU A 574 -20.48 -18.11 -5.81
CA GLU A 574 -20.82 -16.70 -5.56
C GLU A 574 -22.34 -16.49 -5.66
N PHE A 575 -22.88 -15.55 -4.88
CA PHE A 575 -24.28 -15.14 -5.01
C PHE A 575 -24.54 -14.33 -6.29
N THR A 576 -25.73 -14.49 -6.88
CA THR A 576 -26.18 -13.71 -8.06
C THR A 576 -26.05 -12.21 -7.81
N SER A 577 -26.46 -11.73 -6.64
CA SER A 577 -26.34 -10.33 -6.24
C SER A 577 -24.91 -9.79 -6.32
N TYR A 578 -23.92 -10.57 -5.88
CA TYR A 578 -22.51 -10.21 -5.93
C TYR A 578 -22.07 -10.00 -7.38
N ARG A 579 -22.38 -11.00 -8.22
CA ARG A 579 -22.04 -10.99 -9.64
C ARG A 579 -22.65 -9.80 -10.35
N GLN A 580 -23.94 -9.55 -10.14
CA GLN A 580 -24.63 -8.49 -10.87
C GLN A 580 -24.19 -7.09 -10.43
N LEU A 581 -23.84 -6.88 -9.17
CA LEU A 581 -23.31 -5.61 -8.69
C LEU A 581 -21.95 -5.26 -9.30
N LEU A 582 -21.07 -6.26 -9.48
CA LEU A 582 -19.65 -6.04 -9.77
C LEU A 582 -19.20 -6.44 -11.18
N PHE A 583 -20.01 -7.19 -11.92
CA PHE A 583 -19.66 -7.69 -13.25
C PHE A 583 -20.79 -7.43 -14.27
N PRO A 584 -20.45 -7.23 -15.56
CA PRO A 584 -21.43 -7.26 -16.62
C PRO A 584 -22.19 -8.59 -16.63
N HIS A 585 -23.50 -8.53 -16.85
CA HIS A 585 -24.36 -9.70 -16.89
C HIS A 585 -25.50 -9.48 -17.89
N ASN A 586 -26.12 -10.56 -18.35
CA ASN A 586 -27.29 -10.49 -19.20
C ASN A 586 -28.53 -10.19 -18.38
N THR A 587 -29.35 -9.25 -18.84
CA THR A 587 -30.67 -8.98 -18.24
C THR A 587 -31.57 -10.21 -18.33
N VAL A 588 -32.54 -10.31 -17.43
CA VAL A 588 -33.60 -11.32 -17.49
C VAL A 588 -34.88 -10.61 -17.87
N ILE A 589 -35.36 -10.78 -19.09
CA ILE A 589 -36.62 -10.20 -19.59
C ILE A 589 -37.70 -11.26 -19.51
N MET A 590 -38.58 -11.18 -18.52
CA MET A 590 -39.66 -12.16 -18.32
C MET A 590 -39.17 -13.63 -18.29
N GLY A 591 -37.99 -13.86 -17.69
CA GLY A 591 -37.37 -15.19 -17.62
C GLY A 591 -36.50 -15.58 -18.82
N ALA A 592 -36.40 -14.75 -19.86
CA ALA A 592 -35.50 -14.97 -21.00
C ALA A 592 -34.25 -14.09 -20.92
N PRO A 593 -33.07 -14.54 -21.41
CA PRO A 593 -31.88 -13.70 -21.48
C PRO A 593 -32.08 -12.50 -22.41
N GLY A 594 -31.69 -11.31 -21.95
CA GLY A 594 -31.68 -10.06 -22.70
C GLY A 594 -30.26 -9.49 -22.89
N PRO A 595 -30.11 -8.21 -23.30
CA PRO A 595 -28.81 -7.60 -23.51
C PRO A 595 -27.97 -7.54 -22.23
N SER A 596 -26.66 -7.37 -22.39
CA SER A 596 -25.73 -7.19 -21.28
C SER A 596 -25.81 -5.78 -20.68
N VAL A 597 -25.83 -5.69 -19.36
CA VAL A 597 -25.82 -4.45 -18.56
C VAL A 597 -24.81 -4.55 -17.41
N GLY A 598 -24.60 -3.44 -16.70
CA GLY A 598 -23.68 -3.37 -15.57
C GLY A 598 -22.20 -3.27 -15.98
N PRO A 599 -21.27 -3.29 -15.01
CA PRO A 599 -21.51 -3.42 -13.56
C PRO A 599 -22.17 -2.18 -12.95
N TYR A 600 -22.66 -2.28 -11.71
CA TYR A 600 -23.29 -1.16 -11.00
C TYR A 600 -22.38 -0.50 -9.94
N LEU A 601 -21.27 -1.15 -9.57
CA LEU A 601 -20.28 -0.64 -8.63
C LEU A 601 -18.88 -0.69 -9.26
N ASN A 602 -18.02 0.25 -8.86
CA ASN A 602 -16.59 0.22 -9.13
C ASN A 602 -15.88 -0.49 -7.98
N ALA A 603 -15.54 -1.77 -8.16
CA ALA A 603 -14.69 -2.49 -7.21
C ALA A 603 -13.42 -1.67 -6.92
N GLY A 604 -13.13 -1.49 -5.64
CA GLY A 604 -12.00 -0.69 -5.19
C GLY A 604 -12.25 0.82 -5.18
N SER A 605 -13.46 1.36 -5.37
CA SER A 605 -13.71 2.81 -5.19
C SER A 605 -15.19 3.16 -4.95
N ALA A 606 -15.55 3.52 -3.71
CA ALA A 606 -16.89 3.96 -3.35
C ALA A 606 -17.25 5.34 -3.94
N ASN A 607 -16.24 6.18 -4.19
CA ASN A 607 -16.39 7.45 -4.92
C ASN A 607 -16.19 7.30 -6.44
N GLY A 608 -15.99 6.09 -6.95
CA GLY A 608 -16.00 5.80 -8.38
C GLY A 608 -17.36 6.15 -9.02
N GLY A 609 -17.37 6.48 -10.31
CA GLY A 609 -18.57 7.00 -10.98
C GLY A 609 -19.83 6.12 -10.85
N LEU A 610 -19.69 4.79 -10.96
CA LEU A 610 -20.78 3.83 -10.79
C LEU A 610 -21.19 3.72 -9.31
N SER A 611 -20.22 3.52 -8.42
CA SER A 611 -20.45 3.41 -6.97
C SER A 611 -21.13 4.65 -6.40
N ALA A 612 -20.67 5.84 -6.78
CA ALA A 612 -21.24 7.11 -6.34
C ALA A 612 -22.70 7.26 -6.82
N GLN A 613 -22.99 6.88 -8.07
CA GLN A 613 -24.36 6.89 -8.59
C GLN A 613 -25.26 5.90 -7.85
N PHE A 614 -24.77 4.69 -7.58
CA PHE A 614 -25.51 3.67 -6.83
C PHE A 614 -25.79 4.13 -5.39
N LEU A 615 -24.76 4.54 -4.65
CA LEU A 615 -24.87 4.99 -3.26
C LEU A 615 -25.77 6.24 -3.14
N ASN A 616 -25.74 7.14 -4.13
CA ASN A 616 -26.57 8.34 -4.12
C ASN A 616 -28.08 8.04 -4.28
N ARG A 617 -28.48 6.85 -4.75
CA ARG A 617 -29.89 6.44 -4.75
C ARG A 617 -30.47 6.35 -3.34
N PHE A 618 -29.64 6.04 -2.35
CA PHE A 618 -30.07 5.89 -0.96
C PHE A 618 -29.91 7.18 -0.14
N ALA A 619 -29.13 8.14 -0.66
CA ALA A 619 -28.85 9.38 0.04
C ALA A 619 -30.15 10.16 0.35
N THR A 620 -30.23 10.68 1.58
CA THR A 620 -31.37 11.50 2.01
C THR A 620 -31.46 12.76 1.15
N GLY A 621 -32.66 13.08 0.66
CA GLY A 621 -32.86 14.25 -0.20
C GLY A 621 -32.40 14.08 -1.65
N SER A 622 -31.98 12.88 -2.08
CA SER A 622 -31.61 12.60 -3.48
C SER A 622 -32.77 12.67 -4.48
N GLY A 623 -34.02 12.70 -3.98
CA GLY A 623 -35.22 12.56 -4.81
C GLY A 623 -35.41 11.15 -5.40
N SER A 624 -34.55 10.19 -5.05
CA SER A 624 -34.71 8.80 -5.45
C SER A 624 -35.82 8.11 -4.66
N THR A 625 -36.48 7.14 -5.28
CA THR A 625 -37.43 6.24 -4.61
C THR A 625 -36.79 5.42 -3.49
N HIS A 626 -35.46 5.25 -3.50
CA HIS A 626 -34.70 4.51 -2.49
C HIS A 626 -34.15 5.42 -1.36
N ALA A 627 -34.43 6.72 -1.40
CA ALA A 627 -33.89 7.66 -0.43
C ALA A 627 -34.27 7.26 1.00
N GLY A 628 -33.27 7.11 1.86
CA GLY A 628 -33.44 6.71 3.27
C GLY A 628 -33.74 5.22 3.49
N TRP A 629 -33.71 4.37 2.46
CA TRP A 629 -33.92 2.92 2.65
C TRP A 629 -32.73 2.26 3.33
N LEU A 630 -31.52 2.80 3.13
CA LEU A 630 -30.33 2.43 3.88
C LEU A 630 -29.94 3.58 4.81
N SER A 631 -29.59 3.24 6.05
CA SER A 631 -29.06 4.20 6.99
C SER A 631 -27.65 4.67 6.57
N PRO A 632 -27.14 5.78 7.14
CA PRO A 632 -25.75 6.17 6.97
C PRO A 632 -24.73 5.10 7.39
N ALA A 633 -25.02 4.31 8.44
CA ALA A 633 -24.14 3.23 8.90
C ALA A 633 -24.14 2.02 7.93
N GLU A 634 -25.28 1.71 7.33
CA GLU A 634 -25.39 0.68 6.28
C GLU A 634 -24.68 1.12 4.98
N LEU A 635 -24.84 2.39 4.60
CA LEU A 635 -24.14 2.97 3.44
C LEU A 635 -22.63 3.05 3.65
N ARG A 636 -22.19 3.29 4.89
CA ARG A 636 -20.79 3.16 5.29
C ARG A 636 -20.31 1.73 5.04
N LEU A 637 -20.99 0.69 5.55
CA LEU A 637 -20.59 -0.71 5.34
C LEU A 637 -20.39 -1.04 3.86
N LEU A 638 -21.33 -0.62 3.02
CA LEU A 638 -21.23 -0.83 1.57
C LEU A 638 -20.04 -0.08 0.97
N SER A 639 -19.81 1.17 1.40
CA SER A 639 -18.67 1.98 0.94
C SER A 639 -17.33 1.37 1.35
N GLU A 640 -17.23 0.84 2.58
CA GLU A 640 -16.04 0.16 3.09
C GLU A 640 -15.69 -1.06 2.25
N TRP A 641 -16.67 -1.94 2.04
CA TRP A 641 -16.52 -3.14 1.23
C TRP A 641 -16.10 -2.81 -0.21
N VAL A 642 -16.76 -1.83 -0.84
CA VAL A 642 -16.40 -1.40 -2.20
C VAL A 642 -14.99 -0.83 -2.22
N ASP A 643 -14.63 0.05 -1.30
CA ASP A 643 -13.32 0.71 -1.29
C ASP A 643 -12.14 -0.26 -1.16
N ILE A 644 -12.29 -1.34 -0.38
CA ILE A 644 -11.23 -2.33 -0.16
C ILE A 644 -11.17 -3.40 -1.26
N GLY A 645 -11.89 -3.22 -2.37
CA GLY A 645 -11.82 -4.11 -3.54
C GLY A 645 -13.08 -4.94 -3.80
N ALA A 646 -14.13 -4.76 -3.00
CA ALA A 646 -15.39 -5.51 -3.12
C ALA A 646 -15.18 -7.04 -3.11
N GLN A 647 -14.26 -7.51 -2.26
CA GLN A 647 -13.90 -8.92 -2.09
C GLN A 647 -15.13 -9.77 -1.74
N TYR A 648 -15.15 -11.04 -2.14
CA TYR A 648 -16.21 -11.95 -1.72
C TYR A 648 -16.03 -12.38 -0.25
N PHE A 649 -14.79 -12.69 0.15
CA PHE A 649 -14.39 -12.90 1.54
C PHE A 649 -13.14 -12.08 1.86
N ASN A 650 -13.09 -11.55 3.08
CA ASN A 650 -11.90 -10.91 3.63
C ASN A 650 -11.07 -11.86 4.51
N ASN A 651 -11.66 -12.98 4.95
CA ASN A 651 -11.02 -13.93 5.85
C ASN A 651 -10.83 -15.30 5.16
N PRO A 652 -9.59 -15.75 4.90
CA PRO A 652 -9.31 -17.03 4.26
C PRO A 652 -9.58 -18.24 5.16
N PHE A 653 -9.85 -18.03 6.45
CA PHE A 653 -10.18 -19.08 7.42
C PHE A 653 -11.67 -19.09 7.80
N ASP A 654 -12.51 -18.30 7.13
CA ASP A 654 -13.95 -18.38 7.34
C ASP A 654 -14.46 -19.78 6.92
N PRO A 655 -15.27 -20.48 7.73
CA PRO A 655 -15.77 -21.81 7.38
C PRO A 655 -16.59 -21.88 6.09
N ALA A 656 -17.17 -20.76 5.65
CA ALA A 656 -17.94 -20.65 4.41
C ALA A 656 -17.12 -20.18 3.21
N VAL A 657 -15.81 -19.93 3.38
CA VAL A 657 -14.95 -19.47 2.28
C VAL A 657 -14.86 -20.55 1.18
N PRO A 658 -14.99 -20.17 -0.11
CA PRO A 658 -14.81 -21.11 -1.21
C PRO A 658 -13.41 -21.74 -1.25
N VAL A 659 -13.35 -23.07 -1.29
CA VAL A 659 -12.11 -23.86 -1.42
C VAL A 659 -12.19 -24.80 -2.63
N ASN A 660 -11.03 -25.28 -3.13
CA ASN A 660 -10.91 -26.22 -4.24
C ASN A 660 -11.01 -27.69 -3.83
#